data_AF-A0AA35L250-F1
#
_entry.id   AF-A0AA35L250-F1
#
_cell.length_a   1.000
_cell.length_b   1.000
_cell.length_c   1.000
_cell.angle_alpha   90.00
_cell.angle_beta   90.00
_cell.angle_gamma   90.00
#
_symmetry.space_group_name_H-M   'P 1'
#
loop_
_entity.id
_entity.type
_entity.pdbx_description
1 polymer ?
#
loop_
_entity_poly.entity_id
_entity_poly.type
_entity_poly.pdbx_seq_one_letter_code
_entity_poly.pdbx_strand_id
1 'polypeptide(L)'
;MRTLPFKLKDCTQAAHTAVKMQGAFWTLLAFAFVALGAAGLIPEPEVEIEVLQKPFICKRKTKPGDMMLVHYEGYLENDGSLFHSTYKHNSAQPTWFTLGIREVIIGWDKGLKQMCVGEKRKLTVPPSLAYGKEGKGKIPPESTLIFNIELLEIRNGPRSHESFQQMDLNDDWKLSREEVKIYLKKEFERHGAPVNDSHHDSLVENIFEKEDEDSDGFISARERSCRRREARREQASKQAARMALAPPSYCFVAFPPHTKDGLVVIGKNSARPRDEVQEIVYFAAATHDPGCKVECTYIEIDQVPKTNAVALSRPSWLWGAEMGANEHGVFITNEAIITKEPASETEALLGMDLVRLGLERGGTAKEALDVIVSLLEEHGQGGNYYEDGSVCHAFQTAYLIVDRKEAWVLETVGKHWAAENITEGVKCICNQLSLTTKIDAEHPELRSYAESQGWWTADTEFNFSQVFSQADNHSDCCLVKENLEKQEGAITVEMMIDILRDKSGGICVDSESFLTTSSMVSVLPQNLSSPCIHYFTGTPDPSRSIFKPFIFVDNVKLVSKVQSPIFGSDDPVKKTPRFQEKPDRRHELYKAHEWARSVMENEQEKGEKLRRTMLDLEKQGLDAMESIITSSEVLDPSEVEDLFYDCVDTEIKFFK
;
A
#
# COMPACT_ATOMS: atom_id res chain seq x y z
N MET A 1 -4.83 29.35 62.92
CA MET A 1 -4.08 28.51 63.87
C MET A 1 -3.46 27.38 63.03
N ARG A 2 -2.14 27.14 62.96
CA ARG A 2 -1.21 26.66 64.02
C ARG A 2 -1.81 25.39 64.69
N THR A 3 -1.23 24.19 64.68
CA THR A 3 0.21 23.80 64.61
C THR A 3 0.46 22.36 64.09
N LEU A 4 1.65 22.13 63.51
CA LEU A 4 2.45 20.85 63.48
C LEU A 4 2.72 20.31 64.92
N PRO A 5 3.31 19.09 65.23
CA PRO A 5 4.67 18.67 64.79
C PRO A 5 5.15 17.17 64.91
N PHE A 6 6.47 16.94 64.64
CA PHE A 6 7.38 15.76 64.83
C PHE A 6 7.30 14.57 63.84
N LYS A 7 8.37 14.03 63.19
CA LYS A 7 9.80 13.67 63.52
C LYS A 7 9.96 12.30 64.22
N LEU A 8 11.00 11.44 64.04
CA LEU A 8 12.13 11.25 63.07
C LEU A 8 12.86 9.91 63.46
N LYS A 9 13.70 9.30 62.58
CA LYS A 9 14.76 8.25 62.87
C LYS A 9 14.33 6.81 63.20
N ASP A 10 15.20 5.77 63.18
CA ASP A 10 16.37 5.36 62.35
C ASP A 10 16.75 3.89 62.70
N CYS A 11 17.44 3.19 61.77
CA CYS A 11 18.38 2.06 61.93
C CYS A 11 18.18 0.94 62.98
N THR A 12 18.23 -0.31 62.52
CA THR A 12 19.11 -1.36 63.11
C THR A 12 19.51 -2.40 62.04
N GLN A 13 20.34 -3.41 62.37
CA GLN A 13 21.27 -4.04 61.40
C GLN A 13 21.71 -5.48 61.82
N ALA A 14 22.22 -6.26 60.84
CA ALA A 14 22.98 -7.53 60.97
C ALA A 14 22.19 -8.83 61.31
N ALA A 15 22.68 -10.06 61.07
CA ALA A 15 23.59 -10.67 60.07
C ALA A 15 23.70 -12.19 60.38
N HIS A 16 24.04 -13.07 59.42
CA HIS A 16 25.04 -14.16 59.59
C HIS A 16 25.29 -15.03 58.33
N THR A 17 26.51 -15.60 58.28
CA THR A 17 27.22 -16.38 57.24
C THR A 17 26.89 -17.90 57.29
N ALA A 18 26.78 -18.67 56.19
CA ALA A 18 27.77 -19.16 55.17
C ALA A 18 28.70 -20.33 55.61
N VAL A 19 28.89 -21.35 54.75
CA VAL A 19 30.09 -22.25 54.64
C VAL A 19 30.04 -23.09 53.33
N LYS A 20 31.20 -23.56 52.83
CA LYS A 20 31.44 -24.26 51.53
C LYS A 20 31.71 -25.77 51.69
N MET A 21 31.69 -26.56 50.59
CA MET A 21 32.84 -27.26 49.93
C MET A 21 32.56 -28.65 49.27
N GLN A 22 33.08 -28.82 48.04
CA GLN A 22 33.73 -29.99 47.41
C GLN A 22 33.05 -31.39 47.27
N GLY A 23 33.15 -31.97 46.05
CA GLY A 23 33.84 -33.27 45.89
C GLY A 23 33.21 -34.39 45.00
N ALA A 24 33.88 -34.69 43.87
CA ALA A 24 33.88 -35.93 43.05
C ALA A 24 32.57 -36.44 42.37
N PHE A 25 32.48 -36.94 41.12
CA PHE A 25 33.31 -37.69 40.12
C PHE A 25 33.02 -39.21 40.01
N TRP A 26 33.17 -39.74 38.76
CA TRP A 26 33.02 -41.14 38.27
C TRP A 26 31.57 -41.63 38.03
N THR A 27 31.14 -42.31 36.95
CA THR A 27 31.47 -42.50 35.50
C THR A 27 31.00 -43.91 35.07
N LEU A 28 30.52 -44.05 33.82
CA LEU A 28 30.58 -45.23 32.91
C LEU A 28 29.25 -45.86 32.43
N LEU A 29 29.14 -45.93 31.09
CA LEU A 29 28.55 -47.00 30.24
C LEU A 29 27.05 -47.36 30.41
N ALA A 30 26.30 -47.72 29.37
CA ALA A 30 26.44 -47.59 27.91
C ALA A 30 25.07 -47.95 27.28
N PHE A 31 24.74 -47.44 26.09
CA PHE A 31 24.00 -48.22 25.08
C PHE A 31 24.29 -47.67 23.68
N ALA A 32 24.22 -48.55 22.67
CA ALA A 32 24.91 -48.36 21.39
C ALA A 32 24.02 -47.91 20.23
N PHE A 33 24.67 -47.24 19.27
CA PHE A 33 24.39 -47.22 17.82
C PHE A 33 22.99 -47.63 17.32
N VAL A 34 22.27 -46.64 16.78
CA VAL A 34 21.86 -46.69 15.36
C VAL A 34 22.17 -45.32 14.75
N ALA A 35 22.92 -45.30 13.65
CA ALA A 35 23.13 -44.12 12.83
C ALA A 35 22.72 -44.45 11.40
N LEU A 36 21.73 -43.75 10.86
CA LEU A 36 21.51 -43.61 9.42
C LEU A 36 21.26 -42.14 9.11
N GLY A 37 21.78 -41.68 7.97
CA GLY A 37 22.05 -40.27 7.73
C GLY A 37 20.82 -39.39 7.58
N ALA A 38 20.79 -38.29 8.33
CA ALA A 38 20.29 -37.02 7.82
C ALA A 38 21.49 -36.27 7.23
N ALA A 39 21.53 -36.11 5.91
CA ALA A 39 22.45 -35.17 5.27
C ALA A 39 21.96 -33.76 5.59
N GLY A 40 22.44 -33.21 6.71
CA GLY A 40 22.15 -31.82 7.07
C GLY A 40 22.64 -30.89 5.97
N LEU A 41 21.74 -30.07 5.44
CA LEU A 41 22.10 -28.91 4.64
C LEU A 41 23.11 -28.08 5.44
N ILE A 42 24.34 -28.01 4.95
CA ILE A 42 25.35 -27.11 5.51
C ILE A 42 24.79 -25.70 5.31
N PRO A 43 24.59 -24.88 6.37
CA PRO A 43 24.08 -23.53 6.20
C PRO A 43 25.00 -22.74 5.28
N GLU A 44 24.42 -21.92 4.40
CA GLU A 44 25.24 -21.11 3.49
C GLU A 44 26.21 -20.23 4.29
N PRO A 45 27.46 -20.03 3.81
CA PRO A 45 28.38 -19.11 4.45
C PRO A 45 27.82 -17.68 4.38
N GLU A 46 27.61 -17.09 5.54
CA GLU A 46 27.19 -15.69 5.72
C GLU A 46 28.35 -14.82 6.20
N VAL A 47 28.16 -13.50 6.12
CA VAL A 47 29.08 -12.51 6.68
C VAL A 47 28.55 -12.13 8.05
N GLU A 48 29.38 -12.22 9.08
CA GLU A 48 29.04 -11.67 10.38
C GLU A 48 29.16 -10.14 10.33
N ILE A 49 28.12 -9.42 10.77
CA ILE A 49 28.06 -7.95 10.71
C ILE A 49 27.88 -7.41 12.13
N GLU A 50 28.94 -6.83 12.69
CA GLU A 50 28.92 -6.15 13.98
C GLU A 50 28.89 -4.63 13.74
N VAL A 51 27.86 -3.93 14.23
CA VAL A 51 27.77 -2.47 14.08
C VAL A 51 28.40 -1.77 15.29
N LEU A 52 29.61 -1.23 15.08
CA LEU A 52 30.43 -0.60 16.11
C LEU A 52 29.93 0.80 16.51
N GLN A 53 29.35 1.54 15.55
CA GLN A 53 28.85 2.90 15.77
C GLN A 53 27.74 3.21 14.76
N LYS A 54 26.63 3.80 15.21
CA LYS A 54 25.56 4.33 14.34
C LYS A 54 25.42 5.85 14.51
N PRO A 55 25.15 6.61 13.42
CA PRO A 55 24.80 8.02 13.52
C PRO A 55 23.41 8.20 14.15
N PHE A 56 23.21 9.31 14.88
CA PHE A 56 21.91 9.63 15.50
C PHE A 56 20.80 9.91 14.48
N ILE A 57 21.16 10.38 13.27
CA ILE A 57 20.24 10.66 12.17
C ILE A 57 20.77 9.98 10.90
N CYS A 58 19.98 9.10 10.29
CA CYS A 58 20.30 8.46 9.02
C CYS A 58 19.35 8.95 7.91
N LYS A 59 19.82 9.90 7.09
CA LYS A 59 19.02 10.50 6.00
C LYS A 59 18.91 9.61 4.74
N ARG A 60 19.90 8.75 4.50
CA ARG A 60 20.00 7.84 3.36
C ARG A 60 20.77 6.59 3.78
N LYS A 61 20.31 5.43 3.32
CA LYS A 61 20.99 4.14 3.45
C LYS A 61 21.58 3.71 2.11
N THR A 62 22.63 2.89 2.13
CA THR A 62 23.27 2.32 0.94
C THR A 62 22.37 1.31 0.21
N LYS A 63 22.27 1.45 -1.11
CA LYS A 63 21.61 0.49 -2.02
C LYS A 63 22.58 -0.02 -3.10
N PRO A 64 22.32 -1.20 -3.71
CA PRO A 64 23.15 -1.69 -4.82
C PRO A 64 23.26 -0.67 -5.96
N GLY A 65 24.47 -0.45 -6.46
CA GLY A 65 24.80 0.57 -7.46
C GLY A 65 25.15 1.95 -6.90
N ASP A 66 25.08 2.18 -5.58
CA ASP A 66 25.65 3.37 -4.96
C ASP A 66 27.19 3.30 -4.96
N MET A 67 27.85 4.46 -5.13
CA MET A 67 29.26 4.64 -4.82
C MET A 67 29.40 5.09 -3.36
N MET A 68 30.29 4.43 -2.63
CA MET A 68 30.52 4.60 -1.20
C MET A 68 31.95 5.07 -0.97
N LEU A 69 32.16 6.18 -0.28
CA LEU A 69 33.49 6.60 0.16
C LEU A 69 33.75 5.98 1.54
N VAL A 70 34.74 5.09 1.64
CA VAL A 70 35.01 4.34 2.87
C VAL A 70 36.45 4.47 3.34
N HIS A 71 36.63 4.50 4.67
CA HIS A 71 37.88 4.12 5.30
C HIS A 71 37.78 2.68 5.81
N TYR A 72 38.88 1.92 5.67
CA TYR A 72 38.96 0.57 6.21
C TYR A 72 40.36 0.12 6.65
N GLU A 73 40.38 -0.86 7.57
CA GLU A 73 41.52 -1.71 7.92
C GLU A 73 41.11 -3.19 7.80
N GLY A 74 42.02 -4.05 7.32
CA GLY A 74 41.78 -5.48 7.08
C GLY A 74 42.84 -6.38 7.73
N TYR A 75 42.37 -7.39 8.48
CA TYR A 75 43.17 -8.30 9.30
C TYR A 75 42.90 -9.77 8.96
N LEU A 76 43.90 -10.63 9.13
CA LEU A 76 43.70 -12.08 9.15
C LEU A 76 43.19 -12.51 10.53
N GLU A 77 42.17 -13.37 10.57
CA GLU A 77 41.59 -13.86 11.82
C GLU A 77 42.57 -14.73 12.64
N ASN A 78 43.34 -15.59 11.97
CA ASN A 78 44.18 -16.61 12.61
C ASN A 78 45.34 -16.07 13.45
N ASP A 79 45.90 -14.90 13.09
CA ASP A 79 47.07 -14.30 13.75
C ASP A 79 46.90 -12.81 14.08
N GLY A 80 45.77 -12.19 13.72
CA GLY A 80 45.50 -10.77 13.91
C GLY A 80 46.36 -9.85 13.03
N SER A 81 47.09 -10.37 12.05
CA SER A 81 48.02 -9.57 11.25
C SER A 81 47.28 -8.63 10.28
N LEU A 82 47.71 -7.36 10.26
CA LEU A 82 47.16 -6.34 9.37
C LEU A 82 47.70 -6.54 7.95
N PHE A 83 46.84 -6.92 7.00
CA PHE A 83 47.24 -7.08 5.60
C PHE A 83 47.06 -5.81 4.77
N HIS A 84 46.11 -4.92 5.13
CA HIS A 84 45.87 -3.65 4.43
C HIS A 84 45.21 -2.59 5.33
N SER A 85 45.55 -1.30 5.16
CA SER A 85 44.93 -0.18 5.88
C SER A 85 44.97 1.10 5.06
N THR A 86 43.81 1.72 4.85
CA THR A 86 43.68 3.04 4.20
C THR A 86 44.27 4.18 5.04
N TYR A 87 44.46 3.97 6.35
CA TYR A 87 45.05 4.96 7.26
C TYR A 87 46.59 4.99 7.25
N LYS A 88 47.25 3.92 6.78
CA LYS A 88 48.71 3.71 6.96
C LYS A 88 49.54 3.66 5.69
N HIS A 89 48.92 3.64 4.51
CA HIS A 89 49.63 3.76 3.23
C HIS A 89 49.93 5.24 2.89
N ASN A 90 50.94 5.47 2.04
CA ASN A 90 51.57 6.76 1.73
C ASN A 90 50.66 7.94 1.29
N SER A 91 49.36 7.72 1.11
CA SER A 91 48.39 8.76 0.73
C SER A 91 47.37 9.10 1.83
N ALA A 92 47.16 8.21 2.80
CA ALA A 92 46.17 8.33 3.88
C ALA A 92 44.76 8.82 3.45
N GLN A 93 44.31 8.42 2.25
CA GLN A 93 43.01 8.81 1.69
C GLN A 93 41.98 7.69 1.84
N PRO A 94 40.68 8.01 2.02
CA PRO A 94 39.59 7.05 1.86
C PRO A 94 39.47 6.58 0.41
N THR A 95 38.78 5.46 0.19
CA THR A 95 38.66 4.80 -1.11
C THR A 95 37.20 4.72 -1.54
N TRP A 96 36.92 5.01 -2.81
CA TRP A 96 35.60 4.80 -3.41
C TRP A 96 35.38 3.32 -3.72
N PHE A 97 34.16 2.82 -3.45
CA PHE A 97 33.73 1.45 -3.68
C PHE A 97 32.29 1.43 -4.19
N THR A 98 31.99 0.62 -5.21
CA THR A 98 30.65 0.48 -5.78
C THR A 98 29.94 -0.75 -5.23
N LEU A 99 28.82 -0.55 -4.53
CA LEU A 99 28.13 -1.63 -3.85
C LEU A 99 27.40 -2.57 -4.82
N GLY A 100 27.64 -3.88 -4.71
CA GLY A 100 26.85 -4.92 -5.40
C GLY A 100 27.37 -5.33 -6.78
N ILE A 101 28.61 -4.96 -7.14
CA ILE A 101 29.24 -5.34 -8.42
C ILE A 101 30.46 -6.27 -8.24
N ARG A 102 30.72 -6.77 -7.02
CA ARG A 102 31.87 -7.59 -6.64
C ARG A 102 33.25 -6.96 -6.92
N GLU A 103 33.34 -5.64 -6.80
CA GLU A 103 34.57 -4.87 -7.07
C GLU A 103 35.74 -5.25 -6.12
N VAL A 104 35.44 -5.64 -4.88
CA VAL A 104 36.43 -6.06 -3.87
C VAL A 104 36.29 -7.55 -3.55
N ILE A 105 35.25 -7.93 -2.80
CA ILE A 105 34.90 -9.31 -2.46
C ILE A 105 33.38 -9.43 -2.22
N ILE A 106 32.82 -10.64 -2.36
CA ILE A 106 31.39 -10.92 -2.15
C ILE A 106 30.97 -10.56 -0.70
N GLY A 107 31.87 -10.72 0.27
CA GLY A 107 31.63 -10.34 1.66
C GLY A 107 31.29 -8.86 1.87
N TRP A 108 31.89 -7.95 1.09
CA TRP A 108 31.58 -6.51 1.17
C TRP A 108 30.20 -6.21 0.56
N ASP A 109 29.89 -6.81 -0.58
CA ASP A 109 28.57 -6.70 -1.22
C ASP A 109 27.42 -7.19 -0.33
N LYS A 110 27.67 -8.20 0.52
CA LYS A 110 26.71 -8.63 1.57
C LYS A 110 26.71 -7.67 2.77
N GLY A 111 27.89 -7.37 3.35
CA GLY A 111 28.03 -6.68 4.64
C GLY A 111 27.76 -5.17 4.67
N LEU A 112 27.89 -4.48 3.52
CA LEU A 112 27.78 -3.02 3.42
C LEU A 112 26.40 -2.51 2.97
N LYS A 113 25.41 -3.39 2.82
CA LYS A 113 24.01 -3.01 2.54
C LYS A 113 23.37 -2.30 3.73
N GLN A 114 22.42 -1.39 3.47
CA GLN A 114 21.63 -0.72 4.50
C GLN A 114 22.50 0.03 5.54
N MET A 115 23.63 0.59 5.11
CA MET A 115 24.58 1.35 5.95
C MET A 115 24.33 2.85 5.82
N CYS A 116 24.52 3.59 6.90
CA CYS A 116 24.33 5.04 6.98
C CYS A 116 25.66 5.79 6.95
N VAL A 117 25.69 7.02 6.43
CA VAL A 117 26.87 7.90 6.52
C VAL A 117 27.21 8.19 7.99
N GLY A 118 28.47 8.00 8.37
CA GLY A 118 28.95 8.06 9.76
C GLY A 118 28.79 6.76 10.56
N GLU A 119 28.31 5.68 9.94
CA GLU A 119 28.25 4.35 10.56
C GLU A 119 29.63 3.66 10.50
N LYS A 120 29.95 2.85 11.52
CA LYS A 120 31.13 1.96 11.52
C LYS A 120 30.69 0.52 11.73
N ARG A 121 31.24 -0.39 10.92
CA ARG A 121 30.97 -1.84 10.97
C ARG A 121 32.26 -2.63 11.05
N LYS A 122 32.20 -3.76 11.76
CA LYS A 122 33.16 -4.86 11.67
C LYS A 122 32.49 -6.00 10.89
N LEU A 123 33.17 -6.48 9.85
CA LEU A 123 32.73 -7.61 9.03
C LEU A 123 33.68 -8.79 9.24
N THR A 124 33.16 -9.95 9.66
CA THR A 124 33.88 -11.23 9.63
C THR A 124 33.49 -11.97 8.36
N VAL A 125 34.41 -12.12 7.41
CA VAL A 125 34.15 -12.67 6.07
C VAL A 125 34.82 -14.05 5.93
N PRO A 126 34.05 -15.15 5.82
CA PRO A 126 34.62 -16.49 5.65
C PRO A 126 35.31 -16.64 4.28
N PRO A 127 36.23 -17.61 4.12
CA PRO A 127 37.05 -17.74 2.91
C PRO A 127 36.23 -17.81 1.61
N SER A 128 35.10 -18.51 1.64
CA SER A 128 34.17 -18.69 0.51
C SER A 128 33.49 -17.40 0.03
N LEU A 129 33.50 -16.34 0.84
CA LEU A 129 33.03 -15.00 0.47
C LEU A 129 34.18 -13.98 0.29
N ALA A 130 35.42 -14.44 0.44
CA ALA A 130 36.66 -13.68 0.30
C ALA A 130 37.49 -14.20 -0.90
N TYR A 131 38.61 -14.90 -0.64
CA TYR A 131 39.56 -15.38 -1.67
C TYR A 131 39.70 -16.92 -1.74
N GLY A 132 38.87 -17.66 -1.00
CA GLY A 132 38.75 -19.12 -1.04
C GLY A 132 40.08 -19.89 -0.96
N LYS A 133 40.14 -20.99 -1.71
CA LYS A 133 41.25 -21.96 -1.72
C LYS A 133 42.53 -21.46 -2.38
N GLU A 134 42.49 -20.28 -3.01
CA GLU A 134 43.61 -19.74 -3.78
C GLU A 134 44.36 -18.64 -2.99
N GLY A 135 43.66 -17.90 -2.12
CA GLY A 135 44.24 -16.77 -1.40
C GLY A 135 44.54 -15.58 -2.32
N LYS A 136 45.23 -14.54 -1.81
CA LYS A 136 45.63 -13.39 -2.63
C LYS A 136 46.81 -12.62 -2.02
N GLY A 137 47.97 -12.67 -2.66
CA GLY A 137 49.16 -11.90 -2.27
C GLY A 137 49.66 -12.27 -0.86
N LYS A 138 49.40 -11.41 0.13
CA LYS A 138 49.74 -11.66 1.54
C LYS A 138 48.69 -12.48 2.30
N ILE A 139 47.53 -12.75 1.69
CA ILE A 139 46.42 -13.49 2.30
C ILE A 139 46.56 -14.97 1.92
N PRO A 140 46.78 -15.89 2.89
CA PRO A 140 46.86 -17.32 2.63
C PRO A 140 45.53 -17.91 2.10
N PRO A 141 45.57 -19.06 1.41
CA PRO A 141 44.39 -19.90 1.16
C PRO A 141 43.54 -20.15 2.41
N GLU A 142 42.23 -20.27 2.23
CA GLU A 142 41.26 -20.61 3.29
C GLU A 142 41.28 -19.66 4.51
N SER A 143 41.67 -18.39 4.33
CA SER A 143 41.71 -17.38 5.40
C SER A 143 40.38 -16.65 5.60
N THR A 144 39.86 -16.63 6.83
CA THR A 144 38.82 -15.67 7.26
C THR A 144 39.42 -14.27 7.38
N LEU A 145 38.70 -13.25 6.92
CA LEU A 145 39.14 -11.86 6.94
C LEU A 145 38.25 -11.01 7.84
N ILE A 146 38.85 -10.17 8.68
CA ILE A 146 38.15 -9.19 9.51
C ILE A 146 38.37 -7.80 8.92
N PHE A 147 37.29 -7.08 8.62
CA PHE A 147 37.34 -5.70 8.12
C PHE A 147 36.65 -4.74 9.08
N ASN A 148 37.34 -3.69 9.51
CA ASN A 148 36.72 -2.54 10.18
C ASN A 148 36.51 -1.45 9.14
N ILE A 149 35.26 -1.03 8.90
CA ILE A 149 34.86 -0.13 7.80
C ILE A 149 34.04 1.04 8.34
N GLU A 150 34.36 2.25 7.90
CA GLU A 150 33.67 3.51 8.20
C GLU A 150 33.16 4.13 6.91
N LEU A 151 31.87 4.46 6.84
CA LEU A 151 31.23 5.07 5.68
C LEU A 151 31.20 6.60 5.80
N LEU A 152 31.90 7.28 4.90
CA LEU A 152 32.05 8.74 4.91
C LEU A 152 31.05 9.45 3.99
N GLU A 153 30.71 8.86 2.84
CA GLU A 153 29.81 9.46 1.85
C GLU A 153 29.09 8.40 1.01
N ILE A 154 27.87 8.71 0.55
CA ILE A 154 27.11 7.89 -0.42
C ILE A 154 26.76 8.76 -1.62
N ARG A 155 27.06 8.28 -2.82
CA ARG A 155 26.71 8.90 -4.11
C ARG A 155 25.94 7.94 -5.01
N ASN A 156 25.17 8.51 -5.93
CA ASN A 156 24.59 7.75 -7.03
C ASN A 156 25.74 7.29 -7.95
N GLY A 157 25.85 5.99 -8.22
CA GLY A 157 26.86 5.49 -9.15
C GLY A 157 26.58 5.84 -10.62
N PRO A 158 27.56 5.63 -11.52
CA PRO A 158 27.51 6.06 -12.94
C PRO A 158 26.43 5.37 -13.80
N ARG A 159 25.61 4.48 -13.20
CA ARG A 159 24.44 3.85 -13.83
C ARG A 159 23.12 4.61 -13.63
N SER A 160 23.17 5.83 -13.10
CA SER A 160 21.99 6.72 -13.01
C SER A 160 21.71 7.41 -14.37
N HIS A 161 20.45 7.76 -14.64
CA HIS A 161 20.08 8.48 -15.87
C HIS A 161 20.69 9.89 -15.90
N GLU A 162 20.69 10.58 -14.76
CA GLU A 162 21.32 11.88 -14.55
C GLU A 162 22.83 11.87 -14.83
N SER A 163 23.51 10.74 -14.59
CA SER A 163 24.94 10.58 -14.89
C SER A 163 25.21 10.44 -16.39
N PHE A 164 24.29 9.90 -17.19
CA PHE A 164 24.51 9.72 -18.64
C PHE A 164 24.62 11.08 -19.35
N GLN A 165 23.71 12.00 -19.05
CA GLN A 165 23.71 13.38 -19.54
C GLN A 165 24.91 14.23 -19.05
N GLN A 166 25.63 13.77 -18.01
CA GLN A 166 26.85 14.43 -17.51
C GLN A 166 28.14 13.80 -18.07
N MET A 167 28.04 12.60 -18.65
CA MET A 167 29.14 11.88 -19.29
C MET A 167 29.18 12.15 -20.79
N ASP A 168 28.02 12.26 -21.44
CA ASP A 168 27.91 12.64 -22.85
C ASP A 168 28.24 14.14 -22.99
N LEU A 169 29.48 14.42 -23.41
CA LEU A 169 29.99 15.80 -23.51
C LEU A 169 29.67 16.45 -24.85
N ASN A 170 29.15 15.68 -25.81
CA ASN A 170 28.93 16.10 -27.19
C ASN A 170 27.44 16.05 -27.61
N ASP A 171 26.59 15.41 -26.79
CA ASP A 171 25.13 15.22 -26.92
C ASP A 171 24.74 14.36 -28.15
N ASP A 172 25.59 13.38 -28.52
CA ASP A 172 25.36 12.41 -29.61
C ASP A 172 24.66 11.10 -29.17
N TRP A 173 24.37 10.96 -27.86
CA TRP A 173 23.67 9.85 -27.22
C TRP A 173 24.45 8.52 -27.24
N LYS A 174 25.77 8.60 -27.48
CA LYS A 174 26.75 7.55 -27.24
C LYS A 174 27.74 8.01 -26.16
N LEU A 175 28.49 7.06 -25.60
CA LEU A 175 29.64 7.36 -24.76
C LEU A 175 30.89 6.74 -25.37
N SER A 176 31.88 7.57 -25.69
CA SER A 176 33.24 7.13 -26.03
C SER A 176 34.05 6.79 -24.78
N ARG A 177 35.15 6.05 -24.97
CA ARG A 177 36.10 5.70 -23.90
C ARG A 177 36.72 6.96 -23.29
N GLU A 178 37.02 7.94 -24.12
CA GLU A 178 37.52 9.27 -23.73
C GLU A 178 36.53 10.03 -22.85
N GLU A 179 35.24 10.05 -23.17
CA GLU A 179 34.21 10.73 -22.37
C GLU A 179 34.03 10.11 -20.99
N VAL A 180 33.95 8.77 -20.93
CA VAL A 180 33.91 8.03 -19.65
C VAL A 180 35.18 8.27 -18.85
N LYS A 181 36.36 8.26 -19.48
CA LYS A 181 37.65 8.57 -18.85
C LYS A 181 37.72 9.99 -18.30
N ILE A 182 37.24 10.98 -19.06
CA ILE A 182 37.20 12.40 -18.65
C ILE A 182 36.23 12.61 -17.48
N TYR A 183 35.05 11.98 -17.51
CA TYR A 183 34.10 12.04 -16.39
C TYR A 183 34.69 11.43 -15.12
N LEU A 184 35.24 10.21 -15.20
CA LEU A 184 35.89 9.54 -14.07
C LEU A 184 37.01 10.42 -13.51
N LYS A 185 37.90 10.94 -14.36
CA LYS A 185 39.02 11.80 -13.95
C LYS A 185 38.54 13.07 -13.23
N LYS A 186 37.51 13.75 -13.76
CA LYS A 186 36.90 14.93 -13.12
C LYS A 186 36.28 14.60 -11.76
N GLU A 187 35.60 13.46 -11.61
CA GLU A 187 35.05 13.04 -10.31
C GLU A 187 36.15 12.63 -9.32
N PHE A 188 37.24 11.98 -9.75
CA PHE A 188 38.37 11.69 -8.85
C PHE A 188 39.13 12.96 -8.42
N GLU A 189 39.36 13.90 -9.35
CA GLU A 189 40.03 15.19 -9.08
C GLU A 189 39.20 16.09 -8.12
N ARG A 190 37.88 16.12 -8.30
CA ARG A 190 36.93 16.85 -7.43
C ARG A 190 36.96 16.37 -5.96
N HIS A 191 37.50 15.18 -5.69
CA HIS A 191 37.53 14.53 -4.37
C HIS A 191 38.93 14.30 -3.79
N GLY A 192 39.98 14.90 -4.38
CA GLY A 192 41.33 14.91 -3.81
C GLY A 192 42.09 13.58 -3.87
N ALA A 193 41.62 12.61 -4.67
CA ALA A 193 42.35 11.37 -4.90
C ALA A 193 43.52 11.62 -5.88
N PRO A 194 44.70 11.02 -5.66
CA PRO A 194 45.81 11.13 -6.62
C PRO A 194 45.45 10.41 -7.92
N VAL A 195 45.45 11.17 -9.02
CA VAL A 195 45.16 10.66 -10.37
C VAL A 195 46.23 9.65 -10.77
N ASN A 196 45.87 8.36 -10.79
CA ASN A 196 46.67 7.31 -11.39
C ASN A 196 46.00 6.89 -12.71
N ASP A 197 46.49 7.42 -13.83
CA ASP A 197 45.86 7.21 -15.14
C ASP A 197 45.75 5.71 -15.51
N SER A 198 46.69 4.85 -15.07
CA SER A 198 46.60 3.40 -15.35
C SER A 198 45.45 2.70 -14.62
N HIS A 199 45.00 3.23 -13.48
CA HIS A 199 43.85 2.71 -12.75
C HIS A 199 42.55 3.11 -13.46
N HIS A 200 42.47 4.37 -13.91
CA HIS A 200 41.33 4.87 -14.68
C HIS A 200 41.17 4.12 -16.00
N ASP A 201 42.25 3.83 -16.71
CA ASP A 201 42.22 3.03 -17.94
C ASP A 201 41.67 1.62 -17.67
N SER A 202 42.11 0.95 -16.60
CA SER A 202 41.56 -0.37 -16.24
C SER A 202 40.07 -0.35 -15.90
N LEU A 203 39.55 0.76 -15.36
CA LEU A 203 38.12 0.93 -15.06
C LEU A 203 37.30 1.20 -16.32
N VAL A 204 37.81 2.01 -17.25
CA VAL A 204 37.17 2.26 -18.55
C VAL A 204 37.08 0.97 -19.35
N GLU A 205 38.16 0.20 -19.47
CA GLU A 205 38.14 -1.10 -20.15
C GLU A 205 37.13 -2.07 -19.49
N ASN A 206 37.12 -2.16 -18.15
CA ASN A 206 36.16 -2.99 -17.42
C ASN A 206 34.68 -2.58 -17.58
N ILE A 207 34.42 -1.31 -17.95
CA ILE A 207 33.08 -0.80 -18.24
C ILE A 207 32.69 -1.19 -19.67
N PHE A 208 33.57 -0.94 -20.64
CA PHE A 208 33.31 -1.28 -22.04
C PHE A 208 33.20 -2.80 -22.26
N GLU A 209 34.12 -3.62 -21.73
CA GLU A 209 34.05 -5.09 -21.79
C GLU A 209 32.70 -5.69 -21.29
N LYS A 210 31.90 -4.92 -20.54
CA LYS A 210 30.63 -5.38 -19.95
C LYS A 210 29.38 -4.72 -20.56
N GLU A 211 29.52 -3.57 -21.21
CA GLU A 211 28.42 -2.67 -21.59
C GLU A 211 28.47 -2.20 -23.07
N ASP A 212 29.56 -2.45 -23.81
CA ASP A 212 29.74 -2.32 -25.28
C ASP A 212 29.46 -3.71 -25.90
N GLU A 213 28.21 -3.95 -26.32
CA GLU A 213 27.68 -5.30 -26.57
C GLU A 213 27.78 -5.71 -28.05
N ASP A 214 27.78 -4.76 -28.98
CA ASP A 214 28.09 -5.00 -30.39
C ASP A 214 29.58 -4.80 -30.75
N SER A 215 30.39 -4.35 -29.80
CA SER A 215 31.83 -4.07 -29.97
C SER A 215 32.11 -2.95 -30.99
N ASP A 216 31.19 -1.99 -31.19
CA ASP A 216 31.41 -0.81 -32.04
C ASP A 216 32.39 0.22 -31.42
N GLY A 217 32.73 0.05 -30.14
CA GLY A 217 33.68 0.91 -29.41
C GLY A 217 33.03 2.06 -28.64
N PHE A 218 31.69 2.14 -28.64
CA PHE A 218 30.88 3.11 -27.92
C PHE A 218 29.88 2.40 -27.00
N ILE A 219 29.35 3.09 -25.99
CA ILE A 219 28.22 2.59 -25.20
C ILE A 219 27.00 3.45 -25.53
N SER A 220 26.12 2.95 -26.40
CA SER A 220 24.95 3.68 -26.85
C SER A 220 23.79 3.64 -25.84
N ALA A 221 22.91 4.64 -25.89
CA ALA A 221 21.63 4.60 -25.18
C ALA A 221 20.75 3.39 -25.58
N ARG A 222 21.00 2.79 -26.77
CA ARG A 222 20.20 1.71 -27.34
C ARG A 222 20.61 0.33 -26.81
N GLU A 223 21.90 0.05 -26.67
CA GLU A 223 22.41 -1.17 -26.01
C GLU A 223 22.00 -1.20 -24.53
N ARG A 224 22.12 -0.05 -23.83
CA ARG A 224 21.59 0.15 -22.47
C ARG A 224 20.09 -0.13 -22.35
N SER A 225 19.34 -0.02 -23.45
CA SER A 225 17.89 -0.28 -23.49
C SER A 225 17.52 -1.74 -23.77
N CYS A 226 18.34 -2.49 -24.53
CA CYS A 226 17.98 -3.85 -25.01
C CYS A 226 18.09 -4.93 -23.91
N ARG A 227 19.20 -4.97 -23.14
CA ARG A 227 19.33 -5.87 -21.97
C ARG A 227 18.24 -5.64 -20.92
N ARG A 228 17.71 -4.42 -20.81
CA ARG A 228 16.57 -4.09 -19.93
C ARG A 228 15.20 -4.36 -20.53
N ARG A 229 15.08 -4.72 -21.81
CA ARG A 229 13.78 -4.96 -22.45
C ARG A 229 13.53 -6.39 -22.90
N GLU A 230 14.52 -7.21 -23.21
CA GLU A 230 14.26 -8.59 -23.67
C GLU A 230 14.31 -9.62 -22.54
N ALA A 231 15.37 -9.63 -21.73
CA ALA A 231 15.39 -10.39 -20.48
C ALA A 231 14.24 -9.97 -19.54
N ARG A 232 13.88 -8.67 -19.52
CA ARG A 232 12.67 -8.20 -18.83
C ARG A 232 11.37 -8.39 -19.62
N ARG A 233 11.35 -8.59 -20.95
CA ARG A 233 10.09 -8.96 -21.63
C ARG A 233 9.76 -10.42 -21.41
N GLU A 234 10.73 -11.31 -21.34
CA GLU A 234 10.43 -12.72 -21.12
C GLU A 234 10.23 -13.02 -19.63
N GLN A 235 11.03 -12.40 -18.76
CA GLN A 235 10.87 -12.56 -17.30
C GLN A 235 9.82 -11.63 -16.69
N ALA A 236 9.56 -10.44 -17.27
CA ALA A 236 8.42 -9.58 -16.90
C ALA A 236 7.24 -9.62 -17.88
N SER A 237 7.18 -10.55 -18.84
CA SER A 237 5.88 -11.11 -19.26
C SER A 237 5.41 -12.08 -18.16
N LYS A 238 6.30 -12.97 -17.71
CA LYS A 238 6.06 -13.88 -16.57
C LYS A 238 5.94 -13.16 -15.21
N GLN A 239 6.35 -11.89 -15.11
CA GLN A 239 6.27 -11.07 -13.89
C GLN A 239 5.38 -9.81 -14.03
N ALA A 240 4.97 -9.37 -15.22
CA ALA A 240 3.81 -8.45 -15.35
C ALA A 240 2.48 -9.22 -15.20
N ALA A 241 2.45 -10.50 -15.58
CA ALA A 241 1.46 -11.47 -15.08
C ALA A 241 1.52 -11.67 -13.54
N ARG A 242 2.45 -11.00 -12.85
CA ARG A 242 2.59 -10.92 -11.38
C ARG A 242 2.94 -9.49 -10.92
N MET A 243 2.45 -8.44 -11.59
CA MET A 243 2.10 -7.25 -10.82
C MET A 243 1.02 -7.70 -9.83
N ALA A 244 1.24 -7.43 -8.55
CA ALA A 244 0.38 -7.97 -7.50
C ALA A 244 -1.08 -7.58 -7.78
N LEU A 245 -2.01 -8.52 -7.55
CA LEU A 245 -3.42 -8.17 -7.39
C LEU A 245 -3.51 -6.97 -6.44
N ALA A 246 -4.45 -6.07 -6.72
CA ALA A 246 -4.80 -5.03 -5.76
C ALA A 246 -5.01 -5.71 -4.39
N PRO A 247 -4.35 -5.23 -3.32
CA PRO A 247 -4.51 -5.85 -2.00
C PRO A 247 -5.98 -5.79 -1.61
N PRO A 248 -6.48 -6.80 -0.88
CA PRO A 248 -7.90 -6.91 -0.61
C PRO A 248 -8.42 -5.66 0.07
N SER A 249 -9.37 -5.02 -0.60
CA SER A 249 -10.33 -4.13 -0.01
C SER A 249 -11.47 -4.98 0.57
N TYR A 250 -12.11 -4.44 1.60
CA TYR A 250 -13.12 -5.17 2.37
C TYR A 250 -14.35 -4.28 2.54
N CYS A 251 -15.52 -4.88 2.31
CA CYS A 251 -16.78 -4.33 2.75
C CYS A 251 -17.53 -5.31 3.64
N PHE A 252 -18.17 -4.78 4.68
CA PHE A 252 -18.98 -5.51 5.66
C PHE A 252 -20.36 -4.85 5.75
N VAL A 253 -21.41 -5.67 5.90
CA VAL A 253 -22.73 -5.23 6.37
C VAL A 253 -23.20 -6.17 7.47
N ALA A 254 -23.76 -5.61 8.53
CA ALA A 254 -24.39 -6.33 9.63
C ALA A 254 -25.84 -5.86 9.81
N PHE A 255 -26.76 -6.81 9.83
CA PHE A 255 -28.19 -6.58 10.07
C PHE A 255 -28.58 -6.93 11.52
N PRO A 256 -29.67 -6.33 12.04
CA PRO A 256 -30.32 -6.81 13.25
C PRO A 256 -30.66 -8.32 13.14
N PRO A 257 -30.59 -9.10 14.23
CA PRO A 257 -30.30 -8.70 15.61
C PRO A 257 -28.80 -8.72 15.98
N HIS A 258 -27.86 -8.80 15.02
CA HIS A 258 -26.42 -8.86 15.33
C HIS A 258 -25.85 -7.49 15.74
N THR A 259 -26.54 -6.42 15.40
CA THR A 259 -26.20 -5.03 15.71
C THR A 259 -26.87 -4.52 16.98
N LYS A 260 -26.17 -3.63 17.68
CA LYS A 260 -26.74 -2.86 18.79
C LYS A 260 -27.90 -1.99 18.27
N ASP A 261 -28.92 -1.81 19.12
CA ASP A 261 -30.08 -0.92 18.92
C ASP A 261 -30.88 -1.13 17.62
N GLY A 262 -30.74 -2.29 16.97
CA GLY A 262 -31.45 -2.61 15.74
C GLY A 262 -31.04 -1.75 14.55
N LEU A 263 -29.76 -1.37 14.45
CA LEU A 263 -29.22 -0.59 13.33
C LEU A 263 -28.77 -1.50 12.18
N VAL A 264 -28.78 -1.05 10.92
CA VAL A 264 -27.95 -1.66 9.87
C VAL A 264 -26.60 -0.94 9.89
N VAL A 265 -25.50 -1.67 10.07
CA VAL A 265 -24.14 -1.10 10.16
C VAL A 265 -23.30 -1.62 9.01
N ILE A 266 -22.71 -0.69 8.25
CA ILE A 266 -21.94 -0.97 7.03
C ILE A 266 -20.54 -0.37 7.19
N GLY A 267 -19.50 -1.06 6.75
CA GLY A 267 -18.12 -0.54 6.73
C GLY A 267 -17.40 -0.90 5.44
N LYS A 268 -16.62 0.02 4.88
CA LYS A 268 -15.84 -0.18 3.65
C LYS A 268 -14.47 0.50 3.77
N ASN A 269 -13.42 -0.22 3.38
CA ASN A 269 -12.10 0.33 3.06
C ASN A 269 -11.87 0.30 1.55
N SER A 270 -11.35 1.38 0.98
CA SER A 270 -10.91 1.41 -0.43
C SER A 270 -9.38 1.51 -0.52
N ALA A 271 -8.75 0.37 -0.83
CA ALA A 271 -7.31 0.25 -1.05
C ALA A 271 -6.98 0.52 -2.52
N ARG A 272 -6.23 1.59 -2.78
CA ARG A 272 -5.90 2.10 -4.12
C ARG A 272 -4.42 2.51 -4.20
N PRO A 273 -3.86 2.82 -5.38
CA PRO A 273 -2.48 3.28 -5.49
C PRO A 273 -2.21 4.44 -4.53
N ARG A 274 -1.05 4.42 -3.87
CA ARG A 274 -0.71 5.35 -2.77
C ARG A 274 -0.78 6.83 -3.14
N ASP A 275 -0.67 7.15 -4.43
CA ASP A 275 -0.69 8.49 -5.00
C ASP A 275 -2.09 8.92 -5.53
N GLU A 276 -3.09 8.04 -5.51
CA GLU A 276 -4.48 8.42 -5.79
C GLU A 276 -5.12 9.09 -4.56
N VAL A 277 -5.70 10.28 -4.79
CA VAL A 277 -6.45 11.03 -3.78
C VAL A 277 -7.93 10.67 -3.91
N GLN A 278 -8.54 10.22 -2.82
CA GLN A 278 -10.01 10.15 -2.71
C GLN A 278 -10.57 11.41 -2.05
N GLU A 279 -11.50 12.03 -2.73
CA GLU A 279 -12.25 13.19 -2.26
C GLU A 279 -13.65 12.80 -1.79
N ILE A 280 -14.23 13.60 -0.89
CA ILE A 280 -15.62 13.47 -0.48
C ILE A 280 -16.44 14.57 -1.15
N VAL A 281 -17.45 14.18 -1.92
CA VAL A 281 -18.28 15.10 -2.71
C VAL A 281 -19.76 14.87 -2.45
N TYR A 282 -20.52 15.97 -2.37
CA TYR A 282 -21.97 15.96 -2.29
C TYR A 282 -22.56 16.56 -3.58
N PHE A 283 -23.56 15.89 -4.13
CA PHE A 283 -24.38 16.40 -5.23
C PHE A 283 -25.84 16.42 -4.75
N ALA A 284 -26.50 17.58 -4.87
CA ALA A 284 -27.91 17.71 -4.53
C ALA A 284 -28.80 17.02 -5.58
N ALA A 285 -30.03 16.68 -5.18
CA ALA A 285 -31.04 16.14 -6.09
C ALA A 285 -31.32 17.15 -7.22
N ALA A 286 -31.46 16.64 -8.45
CA ALA A 286 -31.55 17.48 -9.65
C ALA A 286 -32.59 16.98 -10.64
N THR A 287 -33.10 17.91 -11.45
CA THR A 287 -33.98 17.66 -12.59
C THR A 287 -33.25 18.01 -13.88
N HIS A 288 -33.31 17.14 -14.89
CA HIS A 288 -32.58 17.30 -16.15
C HIS A 288 -33.54 17.42 -17.33
N ASP A 289 -33.17 18.20 -18.35
CA ASP A 289 -34.00 18.38 -19.55
C ASP A 289 -34.06 17.09 -20.39
N PRO A 290 -35.19 16.81 -21.09
CA PRO A 290 -35.34 15.61 -21.90
C PRO A 290 -34.31 15.51 -23.04
N GLY A 291 -33.65 14.36 -23.15
CA GLY A 291 -32.60 14.13 -24.16
C GLY A 291 -31.24 14.74 -23.82
N CYS A 292 -31.08 15.31 -22.62
CA CYS A 292 -29.75 15.55 -22.06
C CYS A 292 -29.00 14.24 -21.83
N LYS A 293 -27.68 14.36 -21.78
CA LYS A 293 -26.75 13.28 -21.53
C LYS A 293 -25.86 13.58 -20.34
N VAL A 294 -25.23 12.53 -19.81
CA VAL A 294 -24.23 12.63 -18.74
C VAL A 294 -22.92 12.04 -19.22
N GLU A 295 -21.85 12.83 -19.09
CA GLU A 295 -20.48 12.39 -19.37
C GLU A 295 -19.94 11.67 -18.13
N CYS A 296 -19.81 10.34 -18.21
CA CYS A 296 -19.21 9.51 -17.16
C CYS A 296 -17.68 9.56 -17.24
N THR A 297 -16.96 8.57 -16.69
CA THR A 297 -15.49 8.63 -16.66
C THR A 297 -14.89 8.54 -18.07
N TYR A 298 -15.37 7.60 -18.89
CA TYR A 298 -14.85 7.39 -20.24
C TYR A 298 -15.84 7.60 -21.38
N ILE A 299 -17.13 7.30 -21.16
CA ILE A 299 -18.19 7.38 -22.16
C ILE A 299 -19.30 8.36 -21.73
N GLU A 300 -20.17 8.70 -22.68
CA GLU A 300 -21.33 9.56 -22.48
C GLU A 300 -22.61 8.73 -22.69
N ILE A 301 -23.53 8.76 -21.72
CA ILE A 301 -24.80 8.01 -21.75
C ILE A 301 -26.00 8.95 -21.61
N ASP A 302 -27.20 8.45 -21.90
CA ASP A 302 -28.42 9.23 -21.74
C ASP A 302 -28.72 9.52 -20.25
N GLN A 303 -29.15 10.75 -19.97
CA GLN A 303 -29.46 11.20 -18.62
C GLN A 303 -30.94 10.98 -18.29
N VAL A 304 -31.22 10.59 -17.05
CA VAL A 304 -32.59 10.44 -16.53
C VAL A 304 -33.20 11.79 -16.16
N PRO A 305 -34.53 11.98 -16.22
CA PRO A 305 -35.17 13.27 -15.90
C PRO A 305 -34.97 13.75 -14.46
N LYS A 306 -34.61 12.86 -13.53
CA LYS A 306 -34.37 13.16 -12.12
C LYS A 306 -33.23 12.32 -11.56
N THR A 307 -32.39 12.93 -10.73
CA THR A 307 -31.36 12.24 -9.93
C THR A 307 -31.52 12.57 -8.45
N ASN A 308 -31.35 11.56 -7.60
CA ASN A 308 -31.32 11.70 -6.13
C ASN A 308 -30.09 12.49 -5.66
N ALA A 309 -30.16 13.08 -4.47
CA ALA A 309 -28.98 13.63 -3.81
C ALA A 309 -28.05 12.51 -3.32
N VAL A 310 -26.75 12.67 -3.52
CA VAL A 310 -25.73 11.65 -3.21
C VAL A 310 -24.50 12.25 -2.50
N ALA A 311 -23.90 11.48 -1.60
CA ALA A 311 -22.64 11.77 -0.94
C ALA A 311 -21.67 10.61 -1.21
N LEU A 312 -20.52 10.93 -1.83
CA LEU A 312 -19.63 9.96 -2.46
C LEU A 312 -18.20 10.10 -1.94
N SER A 313 -17.51 8.98 -1.72
CA SER A 313 -16.05 8.90 -1.67
C SER A 313 -15.56 8.40 -3.03
N ARG A 314 -14.83 9.24 -3.76
CA ARG A 314 -14.37 8.92 -5.13
C ARG A 314 -12.91 9.27 -5.36
N PRO A 315 -12.17 8.47 -6.17
CA PRO A 315 -10.89 8.91 -6.71
C PRO A 315 -11.08 10.19 -7.52
N SER A 316 -10.29 11.21 -7.19
CA SER A 316 -10.38 12.59 -7.71
C SER A 316 -10.15 12.77 -9.22
N TRP A 317 -9.88 11.69 -9.95
CA TRP A 317 -9.71 11.68 -11.41
C TRP A 317 -10.93 11.14 -12.16
N LEU A 318 -11.83 10.40 -11.50
CA LEU A 318 -12.96 9.73 -12.13
C LEU A 318 -14.31 10.41 -11.83
N TRP A 319 -15.32 10.14 -12.66
CA TRP A 319 -16.65 10.74 -12.52
C TRP A 319 -17.52 10.04 -11.46
N GLY A 320 -17.47 8.71 -11.42
CA GLY A 320 -18.18 7.83 -10.50
C GLY A 320 -17.70 7.87 -9.03
N ALA A 321 -17.83 6.76 -8.31
CA ALA A 321 -17.38 6.61 -6.92
C ALA A 321 -17.00 5.18 -6.56
N GLU A 322 -16.14 5.02 -5.55
CA GLU A 322 -15.84 3.71 -4.95
C GLU A 322 -16.96 3.27 -4.00
N MET A 323 -17.49 4.24 -3.26
CA MET A 323 -18.51 4.05 -2.24
C MET A 323 -19.28 5.34 -2.02
N GLY A 324 -20.53 5.24 -1.60
CA GLY A 324 -21.34 6.39 -1.26
C GLY A 324 -22.72 6.00 -0.76
N ALA A 325 -23.51 7.03 -0.46
CA ALA A 325 -24.90 6.88 -0.09
C ALA A 325 -25.78 7.95 -0.77
N ASN A 326 -27.09 7.76 -0.73
CA ASN A 326 -28.09 8.73 -1.20
C ASN A 326 -29.09 9.12 -0.10
N GLU A 327 -29.87 10.17 -0.37
CA GLU A 327 -30.86 10.73 0.56
C GLU A 327 -31.95 9.75 1.03
N HIS A 328 -32.21 8.67 0.29
CA HIS A 328 -33.18 7.63 0.66
C HIS A 328 -32.60 6.63 1.68
N GLY A 329 -31.28 6.68 1.91
CA GLY A 329 -30.56 5.74 2.75
C GLY A 329 -30.12 4.47 2.03
N VAL A 330 -29.99 4.51 0.70
CA VAL A 330 -29.27 3.48 -0.07
C VAL A 330 -27.78 3.76 0.02
N PHE A 331 -26.99 2.74 0.34
CA PHE A 331 -25.53 2.73 0.28
C PHE A 331 -25.09 1.80 -0.85
N ILE A 332 -24.08 2.18 -1.62
CA ILE A 332 -23.46 1.32 -2.64
C ILE A 332 -21.94 1.43 -2.53
N THR A 333 -21.27 0.30 -2.68
CA THR A 333 -19.83 0.22 -2.88
C THR A 333 -19.48 -0.86 -3.91
N ASN A 334 -18.29 -0.77 -4.49
CA ASN A 334 -17.73 -1.84 -5.32
C ASN A 334 -16.41 -2.43 -4.79
N GLU A 335 -16.04 -3.58 -5.36
CA GLU A 335 -14.74 -4.24 -5.28
C GLU A 335 -14.31 -4.74 -6.67
N ALA A 336 -13.03 -4.58 -7.00
CA ALA A 336 -12.44 -5.12 -8.22
C ALA A 336 -12.21 -6.63 -8.10
N ILE A 337 -12.84 -7.43 -8.95
CA ILE A 337 -12.73 -8.89 -8.96
C ILE A 337 -12.09 -9.41 -10.26
N ILE A 338 -11.41 -10.55 -10.17
CA ILE A 338 -10.80 -11.26 -11.30
C ILE A 338 -11.52 -12.60 -11.49
N THR A 339 -11.98 -12.87 -12.71
CA THR A 339 -12.75 -14.08 -13.06
C THR A 339 -12.06 -14.82 -14.23
N LYS A 340 -12.63 -15.94 -14.68
CA LYS A 340 -12.19 -16.66 -15.89
C LYS A 340 -12.38 -15.82 -17.16
N GLU A 341 -13.42 -14.97 -17.19
CA GLU A 341 -13.64 -14.03 -18.29
C GLU A 341 -12.79 -12.76 -18.05
N PRO A 342 -11.84 -12.42 -18.93
CA PRO A 342 -11.05 -11.21 -18.80
C PRO A 342 -11.95 -9.97 -18.87
N ALA A 343 -11.64 -8.98 -18.04
CA ALA A 343 -12.31 -7.69 -18.10
C ALA A 343 -11.94 -6.94 -19.40
N SER A 344 -12.87 -6.13 -19.91
CA SER A 344 -12.64 -5.36 -21.13
C SER A 344 -11.67 -4.20 -20.87
N GLU A 345 -10.56 -4.16 -21.61
CA GLU A 345 -9.71 -2.95 -21.72
C GLU A 345 -10.37 -1.86 -22.59
N THR A 346 -11.41 -2.21 -23.37
CA THR A 346 -12.19 -1.21 -24.13
C THR A 346 -13.00 -0.37 -23.17
N GLU A 347 -12.85 0.95 -23.31
CA GLU A 347 -13.53 1.97 -22.52
C GLU A 347 -15.06 1.86 -22.62
N ALA A 348 -15.70 1.67 -21.47
CA ALA A 348 -17.15 1.63 -21.30
C ALA A 348 -17.51 2.36 -19.98
N LEU A 349 -18.61 1.99 -19.31
CA LEU A 349 -18.80 2.40 -17.92
C LEU A 349 -17.77 1.71 -17.03
N LEU A 350 -17.16 2.45 -16.10
CA LEU A 350 -16.42 1.82 -15.01
C LEU A 350 -17.40 1.26 -13.95
N GLY A 351 -16.97 0.27 -13.19
CA GLY A 351 -17.74 -0.19 -12.03
C GLY A 351 -18.06 0.95 -11.04
N MET A 352 -17.13 1.89 -10.88
CA MET A 352 -17.32 3.11 -10.09
C MET A 352 -18.36 4.07 -10.70
N ASP A 353 -18.50 4.12 -12.03
CA ASP A 353 -19.56 4.91 -12.67
C ASP A 353 -20.92 4.27 -12.37
N LEU A 354 -21.01 2.94 -12.40
CA LEU A 354 -22.21 2.19 -12.03
C LEU A 354 -22.60 2.37 -10.55
N VAL A 355 -21.65 2.43 -9.61
CA VAL A 355 -21.91 2.80 -8.19
C VAL A 355 -22.66 4.13 -8.11
N ARG A 356 -22.15 5.17 -8.78
CA ARG A 356 -22.76 6.50 -8.78
C ARG A 356 -24.12 6.51 -9.48
N LEU A 357 -24.25 5.87 -10.63
CA LEU A 357 -25.50 5.80 -11.39
C LEU A 357 -26.59 5.05 -10.61
N GLY A 358 -26.25 3.98 -9.89
CA GLY A 358 -27.16 3.29 -8.98
C GLY A 358 -27.67 4.19 -7.85
N LEU A 359 -26.77 4.93 -7.19
CA LEU A 359 -27.13 5.88 -6.12
C LEU A 359 -27.99 7.05 -6.62
N GLU A 360 -27.66 7.63 -7.77
CA GLU A 360 -28.40 8.75 -8.36
C GLU A 360 -29.79 8.35 -8.88
N ARG A 361 -30.03 7.07 -9.20
CA ARG A 361 -31.24 6.62 -9.93
C ARG A 361 -32.14 5.64 -9.15
N GLY A 362 -31.66 4.97 -8.11
CA GLY A 362 -32.44 4.05 -7.26
C GLY A 362 -32.80 4.63 -5.89
N GLY A 363 -34.05 4.46 -5.43
CA GLY A 363 -34.51 4.85 -4.08
C GLY A 363 -34.47 3.70 -3.05
N THR A 364 -34.25 2.47 -3.50
CA THR A 364 -34.06 1.26 -2.67
C THR A 364 -32.86 0.46 -3.17
N ALA A 365 -32.38 -0.50 -2.36
CA ALA A 365 -31.29 -1.39 -2.76
C ALA A 365 -31.65 -2.20 -4.02
N LYS A 366 -32.90 -2.69 -4.14
CA LYS A 366 -33.36 -3.39 -5.34
C LYS A 366 -33.45 -2.48 -6.58
N GLU A 367 -33.99 -1.27 -6.45
CA GLU A 367 -34.04 -0.32 -7.58
C GLU A 367 -32.63 0.06 -8.06
N ALA A 368 -31.69 0.26 -7.14
CA ALA A 368 -30.29 0.55 -7.48
C ALA A 368 -29.60 -0.64 -8.18
N LEU A 369 -29.88 -1.88 -7.74
CA LEU A 369 -29.45 -3.10 -8.43
C LEU A 369 -30.00 -3.13 -9.86
N ASP A 370 -31.30 -2.89 -10.05
CA ASP A 370 -31.96 -2.94 -11.36
C ASP A 370 -31.40 -1.87 -12.33
N VAL A 371 -31.07 -0.69 -11.82
CA VAL A 371 -30.34 0.35 -12.58
C VAL A 371 -28.95 -0.14 -13.00
N ILE A 372 -28.17 -0.71 -12.08
CA ILE A 372 -26.79 -1.13 -12.35
C ILE A 372 -26.77 -2.23 -13.43
N VAL A 373 -27.63 -3.25 -13.32
CA VAL A 373 -27.65 -4.35 -14.30
C VAL A 373 -28.17 -3.90 -15.66
N SER A 374 -29.17 -3.02 -15.72
CA SER A 374 -29.66 -2.45 -16.98
C SER A 374 -28.57 -1.67 -17.73
N LEU A 375 -27.78 -0.87 -17.01
CA LEU A 375 -26.69 -0.08 -17.59
C LEU A 375 -25.49 -0.94 -17.97
N LEU A 376 -25.20 -1.99 -17.19
CA LEU A 376 -24.19 -3.00 -17.52
C LEU A 376 -24.54 -3.77 -18.81
N GLU A 377 -25.81 -4.14 -18.98
CA GLU A 377 -26.30 -4.85 -20.17
C GLU A 377 -26.31 -3.94 -21.41
N GLU A 378 -26.65 -2.65 -21.26
CA GLU A 378 -26.73 -1.69 -22.37
C GLU A 378 -25.36 -1.16 -22.82
N HIS A 379 -24.48 -0.80 -21.87
CA HIS A 379 -23.23 -0.10 -22.17
C HIS A 379 -21.97 -0.95 -21.92
N GLY A 380 -22.09 -2.09 -21.24
CA GLY A 380 -20.95 -2.90 -20.80
C GLY A 380 -20.14 -2.25 -19.67
N GLN A 381 -19.11 -2.97 -19.21
CA GLN A 381 -18.11 -2.45 -18.28
C GLN A 381 -16.69 -2.63 -18.85
N GLY A 382 -15.81 -1.65 -18.60
CA GLY A 382 -14.43 -1.71 -19.08
C GLY A 382 -13.68 -0.39 -19.13
N GLY A 383 -12.39 -0.49 -19.47
CA GLY A 383 -11.42 0.59 -19.42
C GLY A 383 -10.51 0.51 -18.20
N ASN A 384 -9.61 1.49 -18.07
CA ASN A 384 -8.58 1.47 -17.03
C ASN A 384 -9.14 1.84 -15.64
N TYR A 385 -8.82 1.07 -14.62
CA TYR A 385 -9.31 1.23 -13.26
C TYR A 385 -8.43 2.17 -12.41
N TYR A 386 -7.21 2.51 -12.85
CA TYR A 386 -6.27 3.38 -12.13
C TYR A 386 -5.81 4.58 -12.99
N GLU A 387 -5.41 5.67 -12.34
CA GLU A 387 -4.72 6.81 -12.98
C GLU A 387 -3.26 6.47 -13.30
N ASP A 388 -3.07 5.59 -14.29
CA ASP A 388 -1.78 5.11 -14.80
C ASP A 388 -1.85 4.91 -16.32
N GLY A 389 -1.05 5.67 -17.09
CA GLY A 389 -0.98 5.57 -18.55
C GLY A 389 -0.04 4.48 -19.08
N SER A 390 0.63 3.73 -18.21
CA SER A 390 1.66 2.75 -18.59
C SER A 390 1.11 1.33 -18.81
N VAL A 391 0.06 0.95 -18.08
CA VAL A 391 -0.63 -0.35 -18.16
C VAL A 391 -2.13 -0.12 -17.93
N CYS A 392 -2.98 -0.71 -18.78
CA CYS A 392 -4.43 -0.73 -18.55
C CYS A 392 -4.75 -1.81 -17.52
N HIS A 393 -5.37 -1.42 -16.41
CA HIS A 393 -5.82 -2.34 -15.37
C HIS A 393 -7.35 -2.46 -15.47
N ALA A 394 -7.85 -3.45 -16.20
CA ALA A 394 -9.28 -3.73 -16.28
C ALA A 394 -9.67 -4.81 -15.26
N PHE A 395 -10.82 -4.64 -14.60
CA PHE A 395 -11.37 -5.62 -13.64
C PHE A 395 -12.86 -5.84 -13.91
N GLN A 396 -13.36 -7.01 -13.51
CA GLN A 396 -14.79 -7.22 -13.32
C GLN A 396 -15.18 -6.60 -11.96
N THR A 397 -16.46 -6.43 -11.69
CA THR A 397 -16.91 -5.71 -10.48
C THR A 397 -17.85 -6.56 -9.62
N ALA A 398 -17.56 -6.61 -8.31
CA ALA A 398 -18.51 -7.02 -7.27
C ALA A 398 -19.06 -5.79 -6.58
N TYR A 399 -20.34 -5.80 -6.21
CA TYR A 399 -21.01 -4.68 -5.53
C TYR A 399 -21.69 -5.17 -4.27
N LEU A 400 -21.70 -4.32 -3.25
CA LEU A 400 -22.61 -4.44 -2.12
C LEU A 400 -23.53 -3.21 -2.13
N ILE A 401 -24.82 -3.46 -2.28
CA ILE A 401 -25.90 -2.48 -2.39
C ILE A 401 -26.79 -2.69 -1.17
N VAL A 402 -26.97 -1.69 -0.31
CA VAL A 402 -27.63 -1.86 1.01
C VAL A 402 -28.65 -0.77 1.25
N ASP A 403 -29.81 -1.12 1.80
CA ASP A 403 -30.71 -0.16 2.45
C ASP A 403 -31.11 -0.65 3.85
N ARG A 404 -32.11 -0.01 4.47
CA ARG A 404 -32.57 -0.37 5.82
C ARG A 404 -33.15 -1.79 5.93
N LYS A 405 -33.60 -2.41 4.83
CA LYS A 405 -34.34 -3.68 4.83
C LYS A 405 -33.51 -4.84 4.31
N GLU A 406 -32.68 -4.60 3.30
CA GLU A 406 -31.96 -5.64 2.58
C GLU A 406 -30.63 -5.15 2.03
N ALA A 407 -29.76 -6.11 1.76
CA ALA A 407 -28.55 -5.96 0.97
C ALA A 407 -28.59 -6.89 -0.24
N TRP A 408 -28.05 -6.43 -1.35
CA TRP A 408 -27.79 -7.22 -2.54
C TRP A 408 -26.28 -7.29 -2.77
N VAL A 409 -25.75 -8.50 -2.89
CA VAL A 409 -24.41 -8.74 -3.44
C VAL A 409 -24.56 -9.07 -4.91
N LEU A 410 -24.01 -8.23 -5.78
CA LEU A 410 -24.02 -8.38 -7.24
C LEU A 410 -22.59 -8.66 -7.72
N GLU A 411 -22.39 -9.75 -8.45
CA GLU A 411 -21.08 -10.09 -9.04
C GLU A 411 -21.20 -10.22 -10.55
N THR A 412 -20.24 -9.63 -11.27
CA THR A 412 -20.30 -9.45 -12.74
C THR A 412 -19.20 -10.22 -13.47
N VAL A 413 -19.51 -10.64 -14.70
CA VAL A 413 -18.65 -11.44 -15.60
C VAL A 413 -18.91 -10.95 -17.04
N GLY A 414 -18.17 -9.91 -17.44
CA GLY A 414 -18.44 -9.20 -18.69
C GLY A 414 -19.78 -8.48 -18.60
N LYS A 415 -20.69 -8.80 -19.53
CA LYS A 415 -22.10 -8.35 -19.50
C LYS A 415 -23.00 -9.21 -18.58
N HIS A 416 -22.57 -10.40 -18.21
CA HIS A 416 -23.37 -11.33 -17.41
C HIS A 416 -23.19 -11.03 -15.91
N TRP A 417 -24.16 -11.42 -15.10
CA TRP A 417 -24.14 -11.14 -13.67
C TRP A 417 -25.02 -12.13 -12.89
N ALA A 418 -24.73 -12.25 -11.59
CA ALA A 418 -25.59 -12.91 -10.61
C ALA A 418 -25.69 -12.05 -9.34
N ALA A 419 -26.79 -12.19 -8.60
CA ALA A 419 -27.01 -11.47 -7.36
C ALA A 419 -27.68 -12.33 -6.28
N GLU A 420 -27.29 -12.10 -5.02
CA GLU A 420 -27.87 -12.70 -3.82
C GLU A 420 -28.50 -11.62 -2.94
N ASN A 421 -29.71 -11.88 -2.44
CA ASN A 421 -30.42 -11.04 -1.48
C ASN A 421 -30.12 -11.45 -0.04
N ILE A 422 -29.94 -10.48 0.86
CA ILE A 422 -29.59 -10.69 2.26
C ILE A 422 -30.41 -9.75 3.14
N THR A 423 -31.19 -10.30 4.06
CA THR A 423 -32.06 -9.54 4.98
C THR A 423 -31.67 -9.68 6.45
N GLU A 424 -30.72 -10.57 6.76
CA GLU A 424 -30.28 -10.88 8.12
C GLU A 424 -28.80 -11.31 8.15
N GLY A 425 -28.21 -11.32 9.36
CA GLY A 425 -26.84 -11.77 9.57
C GLY A 425 -25.76 -10.74 9.19
N VAL A 426 -24.57 -11.25 8.88
CA VAL A 426 -23.41 -10.45 8.45
C VAL A 426 -22.95 -10.95 7.08
N LYS A 427 -22.73 -10.03 6.14
CA LYS A 427 -22.06 -10.33 4.86
C LYS A 427 -20.77 -9.54 4.76
N CYS A 428 -19.79 -10.16 4.10
CA CYS A 428 -18.52 -9.57 3.74
C CYS A 428 -18.30 -9.82 2.24
N ILE A 429 -17.82 -8.81 1.52
CA ILE A 429 -17.30 -8.94 0.15
C ILE A 429 -15.89 -8.35 0.08
N CYS A 430 -15.13 -8.80 -0.91
CA CYS A 430 -13.75 -8.38 -1.16
C CYS A 430 -13.43 -8.53 -2.66
N ASN A 431 -12.16 -8.44 -3.05
CA ASN A 431 -11.65 -8.70 -4.40
C ASN A 431 -11.71 -10.18 -4.87
N GLN A 432 -12.68 -10.97 -4.41
CA GLN A 432 -12.93 -12.36 -4.82
C GLN A 432 -14.43 -12.63 -4.96
N LEU A 433 -14.79 -13.61 -5.80
CA LEU A 433 -16.17 -14.06 -5.96
C LEU A 433 -16.68 -14.74 -4.69
N SER A 434 -17.83 -14.30 -4.19
CA SER A 434 -18.46 -14.73 -2.94
C SER A 434 -19.81 -15.43 -3.17
N LEU A 435 -20.42 -15.26 -4.35
CA LEU A 435 -21.67 -15.94 -4.69
C LEU A 435 -21.43 -17.44 -4.91
N THR A 436 -22.33 -18.28 -4.40
CA THR A 436 -22.22 -19.75 -4.47
C THR A 436 -23.41 -20.35 -5.20
N THR A 437 -24.21 -21.19 -4.55
CA THR A 437 -25.40 -21.84 -5.13
C THR A 437 -26.69 -21.05 -4.87
N LYS A 438 -26.71 -20.21 -3.82
CA LYS A 438 -27.80 -19.26 -3.59
C LYS A 438 -27.64 -18.06 -4.53
N ILE A 439 -28.58 -17.94 -5.46
CA ILE A 439 -28.67 -16.87 -6.45
C ILE A 439 -30.15 -16.48 -6.55
N ASP A 440 -30.47 -15.24 -6.20
CA ASP A 440 -31.85 -14.74 -6.13
C ASP A 440 -32.24 -13.96 -7.41
N ALA A 441 -31.24 -13.48 -8.17
CA ALA A 441 -31.40 -12.94 -9.52
C ALA A 441 -30.15 -13.21 -10.37
N GLU A 442 -30.31 -13.44 -11.67
CA GLU A 442 -29.19 -13.65 -12.60
C GLU A 442 -29.53 -13.17 -14.02
N HIS A 443 -28.50 -12.84 -14.80
CA HIS A 443 -28.65 -12.53 -16.22
C HIS A 443 -29.23 -13.75 -16.97
N PRO A 444 -30.27 -13.60 -17.82
CA PRO A 444 -30.97 -14.74 -18.43
C PRO A 444 -30.07 -15.73 -19.20
N GLU A 445 -29.01 -15.25 -19.84
CA GLU A 445 -28.05 -16.08 -20.59
C GLU A 445 -26.88 -16.62 -19.74
N LEU A 446 -26.76 -16.28 -18.45
CA LEU A 446 -25.56 -16.57 -17.63
C LEU A 446 -25.12 -18.04 -17.68
N ARG A 447 -26.07 -18.96 -17.46
CA ARG A 447 -25.79 -20.40 -17.39
C ARG A 447 -25.47 -20.98 -18.77
N SER A 448 -26.25 -20.62 -19.80
CA SER A 448 -25.99 -21.03 -21.18
C SER A 448 -24.67 -20.49 -21.73
N TYR A 449 -24.26 -19.30 -21.28
CA TYR A 449 -22.93 -18.77 -21.56
C TYR A 449 -21.84 -19.62 -20.89
N ALA A 450 -21.96 -19.94 -19.59
CA ALA A 450 -21.02 -20.82 -18.89
C ALA A 450 -20.90 -22.22 -19.52
N GLU A 451 -22.01 -22.80 -20.00
CA GLU A 451 -22.02 -24.03 -20.79
C GLU A 451 -21.29 -23.87 -22.12
N SER A 452 -21.53 -22.75 -22.84
CA SER A 452 -20.89 -22.48 -24.14
C SER A 452 -19.36 -22.36 -24.04
N GLN A 453 -18.84 -21.89 -22.89
CA GLN A 453 -17.42 -21.83 -22.59
C GLN A 453 -16.85 -23.15 -22.04
N GLY A 454 -17.69 -24.15 -21.78
CA GLY A 454 -17.30 -25.42 -21.15
C GLY A 454 -16.85 -25.28 -19.69
N TRP A 455 -17.29 -24.23 -18.99
CA TRP A 455 -16.94 -23.98 -17.57
C TRP A 455 -17.88 -24.69 -16.59
N TRP A 456 -19.07 -25.08 -17.05
CA TRP A 456 -20.11 -25.77 -16.29
C TRP A 456 -20.96 -26.64 -17.22
N THR A 457 -21.71 -27.59 -16.65
CA THR A 457 -22.62 -28.49 -17.38
C THR A 457 -23.92 -28.72 -16.58
N ALA A 458 -25.07 -28.72 -17.26
CA ALA A 458 -26.42 -28.90 -16.71
C ALA A 458 -26.64 -30.09 -15.74
N ASP A 459 -25.78 -31.10 -15.75
CA ASP A 459 -25.84 -32.26 -14.85
C ASP A 459 -25.20 -32.01 -13.46
N THR A 460 -24.59 -30.84 -13.26
CA THR A 460 -23.95 -30.44 -12.00
C THR A 460 -24.65 -29.23 -11.36
N GLU A 461 -24.58 -29.09 -10.03
CA GLU A 461 -25.14 -27.92 -9.35
C GLU A 461 -24.39 -26.64 -9.80
N PHE A 462 -25.14 -25.57 -10.10
CA PHE A 462 -24.54 -24.29 -10.52
C PHE A 462 -24.06 -23.51 -9.30
N ASN A 463 -22.74 -23.31 -9.19
CA ASN A 463 -22.11 -22.52 -8.13
C ASN A 463 -21.28 -21.40 -8.75
N PHE A 464 -21.70 -20.15 -8.58
CA PHE A 464 -21.17 -19.00 -9.34
C PHE A 464 -19.65 -18.83 -9.16
N SER A 465 -19.16 -18.73 -7.93
CA SER A 465 -17.73 -18.61 -7.65
C SER A 465 -16.92 -19.80 -8.15
N GLN A 466 -17.40 -21.04 -8.04
CA GLN A 466 -16.69 -22.21 -8.59
C GLN A 466 -16.64 -22.20 -10.13
N VAL A 467 -17.73 -21.76 -10.78
CA VAL A 467 -17.82 -21.70 -12.24
C VAL A 467 -16.96 -20.58 -12.82
N PHE A 468 -16.86 -19.41 -12.16
CA PHE A 468 -16.17 -18.24 -12.71
C PHE A 468 -14.85 -17.86 -12.05
N SER A 469 -14.43 -18.46 -10.92
CA SER A 469 -13.11 -18.19 -10.31
C SER A 469 -11.95 -18.83 -11.07
N GLN A 470 -10.79 -18.17 -11.06
CA GLN A 470 -9.54 -18.78 -11.50
C GLN A 470 -9.07 -19.83 -10.46
N ALA A 471 -8.41 -20.90 -10.91
CA ALA A 471 -8.18 -22.12 -10.12
C ALA A 471 -7.34 -21.93 -8.83
N ASP A 472 -6.59 -20.83 -8.73
CA ASP A 472 -5.70 -20.54 -7.60
C ASP A 472 -6.33 -19.63 -6.51
N ASN A 473 -7.58 -19.15 -6.70
CA ASN A 473 -8.19 -18.10 -5.85
C ASN A 473 -8.99 -18.61 -4.62
N HIS A 474 -8.86 -19.87 -4.21
CA HIS A 474 -9.60 -20.43 -3.06
C HIS A 474 -8.98 -20.10 -1.69
N SER A 475 -8.82 -18.80 -1.38
CA SER A 475 -8.49 -18.33 -0.03
C SER A 475 -9.74 -17.74 0.63
N ASP A 476 -10.09 -18.14 1.85
CA ASP A 476 -11.29 -17.59 2.50
C ASP A 476 -11.11 -16.10 2.83
N CYS A 477 -11.69 -15.24 2.01
CA CYS A 477 -11.36 -13.82 1.95
C CYS A 477 -11.90 -13.03 3.15
N CYS A 478 -12.69 -13.65 4.03
CA CYS A 478 -13.47 -12.94 5.04
C CYS A 478 -13.36 -13.59 6.43
N LEU A 479 -12.16 -13.99 6.89
CA LEU A 479 -11.95 -14.50 8.27
C LEU A 479 -12.48 -13.54 9.37
N VAL A 480 -12.51 -12.23 9.11
CA VAL A 480 -13.12 -11.23 10.02
C VAL A 480 -14.65 -11.35 10.08
N LYS A 481 -15.32 -11.82 9.01
CA LYS A 481 -16.77 -12.12 9.00
C LYS A 481 -17.11 -13.16 10.06
N GLU A 482 -16.35 -14.24 10.18
CA GLU A 482 -16.60 -15.23 11.23
C GLU A 482 -16.53 -14.64 12.64
N ASN A 483 -15.66 -13.63 12.85
CA ASN A 483 -15.52 -12.97 14.13
C ASN A 483 -16.67 -11.98 14.39
N LEU A 484 -17.21 -11.34 13.34
CA LEU A 484 -18.43 -10.54 13.40
C LEU A 484 -19.67 -11.40 13.69
N GLU A 485 -19.82 -12.54 13.01
CA GLU A 485 -20.95 -13.47 13.22
C GLU A 485 -21.02 -14.04 14.65
N LYS A 486 -19.87 -14.11 15.35
CA LYS A 486 -19.79 -14.51 16.76
C LYS A 486 -20.25 -13.41 17.74
N GLN A 487 -20.54 -12.19 17.28
CA GLN A 487 -20.97 -11.05 18.11
C GLN A 487 -22.50 -10.88 18.06
N GLU A 488 -23.24 -11.70 18.82
CA GLU A 488 -24.70 -11.60 18.93
C GLU A 488 -25.13 -10.27 19.60
N GLY A 489 -25.65 -9.33 18.80
CA GLY A 489 -26.23 -8.06 19.27
C GLY A 489 -25.21 -7.01 19.74
N ALA A 490 -23.93 -7.24 19.51
CA ALA A 490 -22.83 -6.41 20.01
C ALA A 490 -22.10 -5.60 18.93
N ILE A 491 -22.47 -5.72 17.65
CA ILE A 491 -21.84 -4.93 16.58
C ILE A 491 -22.27 -3.46 16.70
N THR A 492 -21.30 -2.57 16.94
CA THR A 492 -21.49 -1.11 17.02
C THR A 492 -20.73 -0.37 15.91
N VAL A 493 -20.94 0.95 15.83
CA VAL A 493 -20.25 1.84 14.88
C VAL A 493 -18.74 1.88 15.18
N GLU A 494 -18.37 2.00 16.45
CA GLU A 494 -16.99 1.97 16.94
C GLU A 494 -16.30 0.67 16.56
N MET A 495 -16.98 -0.47 16.74
CA MET A 495 -16.43 -1.78 16.41
C MET A 495 -16.18 -1.92 14.91
N MET A 496 -17.04 -1.36 14.06
CA MET A 496 -16.83 -1.31 12.61
C MET A 496 -15.65 -0.39 12.25
N ILE A 497 -15.54 0.78 12.88
CA ILE A 497 -14.40 1.71 12.74
C ILE A 497 -13.09 1.02 13.11
N ASP A 498 -13.03 0.30 14.25
CA ASP A 498 -11.83 -0.39 14.71
C ASP A 498 -11.42 -1.55 13.79
N ILE A 499 -12.39 -2.27 13.19
CA ILE A 499 -12.12 -3.28 12.15
C ILE A 499 -11.50 -2.62 10.91
N LEU A 500 -12.06 -1.50 10.43
CA LEU A 500 -11.50 -0.78 9.28
C LEU A 500 -10.11 -0.20 9.55
N ARG A 501 -9.72 -0.03 10.82
CA ARG A 501 -8.38 0.40 11.26
C ARG A 501 -7.35 -0.72 11.37
N ASP A 502 -7.75 -1.99 11.30
CA ASP A 502 -6.84 -3.10 11.59
C ASP A 502 -5.79 -3.33 10.48
N LYS A 503 -4.58 -2.82 10.71
CA LYS A 503 -3.39 -3.10 9.87
C LYS A 503 -2.84 -4.51 10.08
N SER A 504 -3.12 -5.17 11.21
CA SER A 504 -2.52 -6.45 11.57
C SER A 504 -3.25 -7.64 10.92
N GLY A 505 -4.58 -7.58 10.83
CA GLY A 505 -5.42 -8.48 10.01
C GLY A 505 -5.45 -8.14 8.52
N GLY A 506 -4.78 -7.07 8.08
CA GLY A 506 -4.67 -6.67 6.68
C GLY A 506 -5.85 -5.87 6.12
N ILE A 507 -6.85 -5.53 6.95
CA ILE A 507 -8.02 -4.75 6.54
C ILE A 507 -7.64 -3.31 6.17
N CYS A 508 -6.77 -2.69 6.97
CA CYS A 508 -6.16 -1.39 6.66
C CYS A 508 -4.84 -1.60 5.90
N VAL A 509 -4.89 -1.51 4.57
CA VAL A 509 -3.72 -1.60 3.68
C VAL A 509 -2.78 -0.39 3.86
N ASP A 510 -1.50 -0.64 4.09
CA ASP A 510 -0.41 0.36 4.10
C ASP A 510 0.89 -0.30 3.56
N SER A 511 1.04 -0.32 2.23
CA SER A 511 2.14 -1.00 1.51
C SER A 511 2.92 -0.01 0.62
N GLU A 512 4.04 -0.42 0.02
CA GLU A 512 4.83 0.50 -0.84
C GLU A 512 3.99 1.08 -1.99
N SER A 513 3.21 0.24 -2.70
CA SER A 513 2.43 0.66 -3.88
C SER A 513 0.98 1.07 -3.57
N PHE A 514 0.34 0.43 -2.57
CA PHE A 514 -1.09 0.60 -2.26
C PHE A 514 -1.32 1.07 -0.82
N LEU A 515 -2.38 1.83 -0.63
CA LEU A 515 -2.80 2.41 0.64
C LEU A 515 -4.33 2.37 0.73
N THR A 516 -4.89 2.21 1.93
CA THR A 516 -6.31 2.51 2.15
C THR A 516 -6.48 4.02 1.99
N THR A 517 -7.02 4.45 0.85
CA THR A 517 -7.06 5.87 0.43
C THR A 517 -8.25 6.61 1.02
N SER A 518 -9.33 5.89 1.35
CA SER A 518 -10.46 6.37 2.14
C SER A 518 -11.17 5.21 2.81
N SER A 519 -11.93 5.51 3.86
CA SER A 519 -12.80 4.57 4.56
C SER A 519 -14.15 5.22 4.84
N MET A 520 -15.20 4.40 4.83
CA MET A 520 -16.57 4.84 5.11
C MET A 520 -17.29 3.86 6.03
N VAL A 521 -18.05 4.39 6.98
CA VAL A 521 -18.99 3.62 7.82
C VAL A 521 -20.37 4.23 7.65
N SER A 522 -21.41 3.42 7.47
CA SER A 522 -22.79 3.91 7.39
C SER A 522 -23.68 3.22 8.40
N VAL A 523 -24.61 3.98 8.95
CA VAL A 523 -25.57 3.55 9.97
C VAL A 523 -26.96 3.89 9.48
N LEU A 524 -27.79 2.87 9.27
CA LEU A 524 -29.16 3.01 8.79
C LEU A 524 -30.12 2.51 9.89
N PRO A 525 -30.76 3.40 10.67
CA PRO A 525 -31.72 2.99 11.70
C PRO A 525 -32.99 2.40 11.08
N GLN A 526 -33.58 1.39 11.75
CA GLN A 526 -34.87 0.80 11.36
C GLN A 526 -36.04 1.78 11.58
N ASN A 527 -35.91 2.72 12.52
CA ASN A 527 -36.86 3.82 12.65
C ASN A 527 -36.70 4.79 11.47
N LEU A 528 -37.70 4.87 10.61
CA LEU A 528 -37.70 5.77 9.45
C LEU A 528 -37.69 7.26 9.81
N SER A 529 -38.03 7.61 11.05
CA SER A 529 -37.93 8.99 11.56
C SER A 529 -36.50 9.38 11.97
N SER A 530 -35.63 8.39 12.22
CA SER A 530 -34.23 8.61 12.54
C SER A 530 -33.41 8.73 11.25
N PRO A 531 -32.48 9.70 11.15
CA PRO A 531 -31.67 9.89 9.95
C PRO A 531 -30.69 8.74 9.72
N CYS A 532 -30.34 8.49 8.46
CA CYS A 532 -29.13 7.73 8.15
C CYS A 532 -27.90 8.60 8.41
N ILE A 533 -26.85 8.01 8.97
CA ILE A 533 -25.60 8.71 9.30
C ILE A 533 -24.45 8.02 8.57
N HIS A 534 -23.69 8.82 7.84
CA HIS A 534 -22.61 8.37 6.97
C HIS A 534 -21.30 9.00 7.44
N TYR A 535 -20.35 8.18 7.85
CA TYR A 535 -19.05 8.62 8.34
C TYR A 535 -18.00 8.43 7.26
N PHE A 536 -17.29 9.50 6.90
CA PHE A 536 -16.21 9.46 5.91
C PHE A 536 -14.88 9.80 6.57
N THR A 537 -13.77 9.17 6.18
CA THR A 537 -12.44 9.70 6.52
C THR A 537 -12.08 10.89 5.65
N GLY A 538 -12.28 10.81 4.32
CA GLY A 538 -11.79 11.84 3.38
C GLY A 538 -10.28 12.05 3.40
N THR A 539 -9.56 11.09 3.98
CA THR A 539 -8.11 11.03 4.17
C THR A 539 -7.66 9.56 4.19
N PRO A 540 -6.43 9.27 3.72
CA PRO A 540 -5.91 7.91 3.70
C PRO A 540 -5.53 7.39 5.09
N ASP A 541 -5.35 6.08 5.23
CA ASP A 541 -4.96 5.40 6.48
C ASP A 541 -5.98 5.65 7.62
N PRO A 542 -7.09 4.88 7.70
CA PRO A 542 -8.08 5.01 8.77
C PRO A 542 -7.47 4.85 10.17
N SER A 543 -6.36 4.12 10.31
CA SER A 543 -5.63 3.98 11.58
C SER A 543 -4.99 5.29 12.07
N ARG A 544 -5.00 6.35 11.24
CA ARG A 544 -4.49 7.69 11.53
C ARG A 544 -5.44 8.81 11.10
N SER A 545 -6.65 8.47 10.67
CA SER A 545 -7.70 9.40 10.25
C SER A 545 -8.87 9.36 11.23
N ILE A 546 -9.69 10.41 11.25
CA ILE A 546 -10.97 10.41 11.97
C ILE A 546 -12.14 10.26 11.00
N PHE A 547 -13.19 9.59 11.47
CA PHE A 547 -14.46 9.40 10.79
C PHE A 547 -15.38 10.59 11.06
N LYS A 548 -15.62 11.45 10.06
CA LYS A 548 -16.49 12.63 10.18
C LYS A 548 -17.93 12.28 9.78
N PRO A 549 -18.94 12.55 10.62
CA PRO A 549 -20.34 12.29 10.29
C PRO A 549 -20.88 13.24 9.22
N PHE A 550 -21.79 12.72 8.41
CA PHE A 550 -22.56 13.38 7.38
C PHE A 550 -24.01 12.88 7.47
N ILE A 551 -24.98 13.80 7.37
CA ILE A 551 -26.41 13.52 7.35
C ILE A 551 -27.01 14.26 6.15
N PHE A 552 -27.90 13.60 5.41
CA PHE A 552 -28.67 14.26 4.37
C PHE A 552 -29.75 15.14 4.99
N VAL A 553 -29.65 16.45 4.73
CA VAL A 553 -30.63 17.48 5.10
C VAL A 553 -30.80 18.48 3.96
N ASP A 554 -31.80 19.34 4.04
CA ASP A 554 -31.89 20.51 3.17
C ASP A 554 -30.68 21.43 3.39
N ASN A 555 -30.16 22.03 2.31
CA ASN A 555 -29.08 23.04 2.33
C ASN A 555 -27.69 22.58 2.87
N VAL A 556 -27.36 21.28 2.84
CA VAL A 556 -26.01 20.76 3.17
C VAL A 556 -24.89 21.65 2.62
N LYS A 557 -24.00 22.11 3.52
CA LYS A 557 -22.89 22.98 3.17
C LYS A 557 -21.77 22.26 2.42
N LEU A 558 -21.46 22.75 1.23
CA LEU A 558 -20.35 22.23 0.42
C LEU A 558 -18.99 22.50 1.07
N VAL A 559 -18.17 21.46 1.17
CA VAL A 559 -16.86 21.49 1.84
C VAL A 559 -15.73 21.49 0.82
N SER A 560 -15.36 22.66 0.29
CA SER A 560 -14.28 22.77 -0.70
C SER A 560 -12.91 22.27 -0.23
N LYS A 561 -12.70 22.10 1.08
CA LYS A 561 -11.44 21.60 1.68
C LYS A 561 -11.20 20.10 1.47
N VAL A 562 -12.25 19.35 1.14
CA VAL A 562 -12.18 17.93 0.76
C VAL A 562 -12.32 17.69 -0.74
N GLN A 563 -12.36 18.75 -1.55
CA GLN A 563 -12.50 18.69 -3.01
C GLN A 563 -11.18 19.01 -3.70
N SER A 564 -10.83 18.19 -4.68
CA SER A 564 -9.61 18.29 -5.47
C SER A 564 -9.66 19.45 -6.48
N PRO A 565 -8.50 19.95 -6.93
CA PRO A 565 -8.45 20.92 -8.02
C PRO A 565 -9.12 20.39 -9.30
N ILE A 566 -9.86 21.25 -10.00
CA ILE A 566 -10.54 20.92 -11.26
C ILE A 566 -9.66 21.33 -12.44
N PHE A 567 -9.41 20.39 -13.36
CA PHE A 567 -8.56 20.61 -14.54
C PHE A 567 -9.37 20.78 -15.85
N GLY A 568 -10.68 20.52 -15.84
CA GLY A 568 -11.55 20.70 -17.00
C GLY A 568 -11.12 19.87 -18.21
N SER A 569 -11.08 20.47 -19.40
CA SER A 569 -10.57 19.82 -20.62
C SER A 569 -9.08 19.47 -20.59
N ASP A 570 -8.33 20.04 -19.64
CA ASP A 570 -6.90 19.74 -19.47
C ASP A 570 -6.64 18.51 -18.59
N ASP A 571 -7.67 17.92 -17.97
CA ASP A 571 -7.52 16.73 -17.14
C ASP A 571 -6.97 15.54 -17.96
N PRO A 572 -5.94 14.81 -17.49
CA PRO A 572 -5.42 13.62 -18.17
C PRO A 572 -6.45 12.51 -18.40
N VAL A 573 -7.56 12.47 -17.65
CA VAL A 573 -8.66 11.56 -17.95
C VAL A 573 -9.36 11.93 -19.26
N LYS A 574 -9.41 13.20 -19.65
CA LYS A 574 -10.10 13.70 -20.86
C LYS A 574 -9.22 13.77 -22.11
N LYS A 575 -7.90 13.58 -21.97
CA LYS A 575 -6.93 13.59 -23.09
C LYS A 575 -6.72 12.17 -23.64
N THR A 576 -6.52 12.02 -24.95
CA THR A 576 -6.19 10.72 -25.57
C THR A 576 -4.81 10.78 -26.23
N PRO A 577 -3.88 9.86 -25.92
CA PRO A 577 -3.97 8.79 -24.92
C PRO A 577 -4.14 9.33 -23.49
N ARG A 578 -4.86 8.59 -22.64
CA ARG A 578 -5.17 9.00 -21.25
C ARG A 578 -3.92 8.91 -20.35
N PHE A 579 -3.94 9.66 -19.25
CA PHE A 579 -2.97 9.55 -18.14
C PHE A 579 -1.48 9.67 -18.53
N GLN A 580 -1.15 10.47 -19.55
CA GLN A 580 0.25 10.76 -19.91
C GLN A 580 0.95 11.70 -18.92
N GLU A 581 0.15 12.42 -18.14
CA GLU A 581 0.55 13.31 -17.05
C GLU A 581 -0.29 12.95 -15.82
N LYS A 582 0.22 13.24 -14.61
CA LYS A 582 -0.50 13.04 -13.35
C LYS A 582 -0.42 14.31 -12.50
N PRO A 583 -1.47 15.15 -12.46
CA PRO A 583 -1.45 16.42 -11.76
C PRO A 583 -1.56 16.23 -10.23
N ASP A 584 -1.19 17.26 -9.46
CA ASP A 584 -1.39 17.23 -8.00
C ASP A 584 -2.87 17.42 -7.64
N ARG A 585 -3.58 16.31 -7.44
CA ARG A 585 -5.01 16.29 -7.05
C ARG A 585 -5.24 16.50 -5.55
N ARG A 586 -4.21 16.69 -4.72
CA ARG A 586 -4.37 16.73 -3.25
C ARG A 586 -5.09 18.01 -2.81
N HIS A 587 -6.26 17.84 -2.19
CA HIS A 587 -7.06 18.92 -1.59
C HIS A 587 -6.47 19.41 -0.24
N GLU A 588 -7.04 20.47 0.36
CA GLU A 588 -6.49 21.08 1.58
C GLU A 588 -6.40 20.07 2.73
N LEU A 589 -7.48 19.32 2.98
CA LEU A 589 -7.49 18.31 4.04
C LEU A 589 -6.41 17.23 3.83
N TYR A 590 -6.26 16.70 2.60
CA TYR A 590 -5.25 15.69 2.30
C TYR A 590 -3.84 16.20 2.62
N LYS A 591 -3.51 17.43 2.20
CA LYS A 591 -2.20 18.07 2.44
C LYS A 591 -1.94 18.30 3.94
N ALA A 592 -2.95 18.70 4.70
CA ALA A 592 -2.85 18.85 6.14
C ALA A 592 -2.69 17.48 6.85
N HIS A 593 -3.35 16.44 6.34
CA HIS A 593 -3.24 15.07 6.83
C HIS A 593 -1.87 14.41 6.51
N GLU A 594 -1.28 14.66 5.34
CA GLU A 594 0.10 14.23 5.03
C GLU A 594 1.10 14.78 6.07
N TRP A 595 0.96 16.05 6.45
CA TRP A 595 1.75 16.65 7.53
C TRP A 595 1.47 15.97 8.88
N ALA A 596 0.19 15.74 9.22
CA ALA A 596 -0.20 15.11 10.48
C ALA A 596 0.39 13.70 10.61
N ARG A 597 0.35 12.88 9.55
CA ARG A 597 1.02 11.57 9.49
C ARG A 597 2.52 11.68 9.73
N SER A 598 3.19 12.64 9.07
CA SER A 598 4.62 12.86 9.26
C SER A 598 4.96 13.21 10.72
N VAL A 599 4.16 14.02 11.39
CA VAL A 599 4.32 14.32 12.82
C VAL A 599 4.08 13.09 13.70
N MET A 600 3.05 12.28 13.40
CA MET A 600 2.79 11.02 14.11
C MET A 600 3.92 9.99 13.98
N GLU A 601 4.61 9.96 12.84
CA GLU A 601 5.70 9.02 12.57
C GLU A 601 7.06 9.49 13.13
N ASN A 602 7.34 10.80 13.11
CA ASN A 602 8.68 11.33 13.37
C ASN A 602 8.83 12.06 14.72
N GLU A 603 7.74 12.54 15.33
CA GLU A 603 7.77 13.37 16.54
C GLU A 603 6.94 12.76 17.69
N GLN A 604 7.46 11.71 18.35
CA GLN A 604 6.72 10.86 19.29
C GLN A 604 5.74 11.58 20.24
N GLU A 605 6.19 12.55 21.04
CA GLU A 605 5.34 13.25 22.02
C GLU A 605 4.20 14.06 21.36
N LYS A 606 4.51 14.79 20.29
CA LYS A 606 3.51 15.57 19.53
C LYS A 606 2.56 14.65 18.77
N GLY A 607 3.07 13.58 18.18
CA GLY A 607 2.31 12.55 17.47
C GLY A 607 1.31 11.84 18.37
N GLU A 608 1.74 11.41 19.56
CA GLU A 608 0.87 10.82 20.57
C GLU A 608 -0.20 11.81 21.06
N LYS A 609 0.16 13.09 21.26
CA LYS A 609 -0.79 14.14 21.63
C LYS A 609 -1.82 14.39 20.52
N LEU A 610 -1.39 14.55 19.27
CA LEU A 610 -2.25 14.80 18.11
C LEU A 610 -3.23 13.64 17.91
N ARG A 611 -2.73 12.39 17.94
CA ARG A 611 -3.55 11.18 17.86
C ARG A 611 -4.59 11.10 18.97
N ARG A 612 -4.25 11.47 20.21
CA ARG A 612 -5.23 11.53 21.30
C ARG A 612 -6.32 12.58 21.00
N THR A 613 -5.93 13.81 20.64
CA THR A 613 -6.89 14.87 20.30
C THR A 613 -7.82 14.47 19.16
N MET A 614 -7.31 13.78 18.12
CA MET A 614 -8.12 13.25 17.03
C MET A 614 -9.15 12.21 17.51
N LEU A 615 -8.73 11.23 18.30
CA LEU A 615 -9.64 10.21 18.84
C LEU A 615 -10.67 10.81 19.81
N ASP A 616 -10.29 11.82 20.60
CA ASP A 616 -11.22 12.55 21.48
C ASP A 616 -12.29 13.31 20.67
N LEU A 617 -11.94 13.87 19.50
CA LEU A 617 -12.88 14.56 18.59
C LEU A 617 -13.81 13.58 17.88
N GLU A 618 -13.28 12.47 17.37
CA GLU A 618 -14.07 11.41 16.75
C GLU A 618 -15.10 10.86 17.74
N LYS A 619 -14.67 10.58 18.97
CA LYS A 619 -15.57 10.11 20.02
C LYS A 619 -16.69 11.12 20.32
N GLN A 620 -16.38 12.42 20.44
CA GLN A 620 -17.40 13.45 20.63
C GLN A 620 -18.41 13.48 19.46
N GLY A 621 -17.96 13.25 18.23
CA GLY A 621 -18.83 13.09 17.07
C GLY A 621 -19.74 11.86 17.19
N LEU A 622 -19.18 10.69 17.53
CA LEU A 622 -19.94 9.45 17.71
C LEU A 622 -20.97 9.55 18.84
N ASP A 623 -20.56 10.04 20.02
CA ASP A 623 -21.44 10.25 21.18
C ASP A 623 -22.62 11.19 20.81
N ALA A 624 -22.38 12.25 20.01
CA ALA A 624 -23.42 13.15 19.53
C ALA A 624 -24.37 12.49 18.51
N MET A 625 -23.84 11.68 17.58
CA MET A 625 -24.65 10.97 16.60
C MET A 625 -25.50 9.85 17.23
N GLU A 626 -25.00 9.15 18.26
CA GLU A 626 -25.80 8.20 19.04
C GLU A 626 -26.97 8.92 19.72
N SER A 627 -26.75 10.13 20.25
CA SER A 627 -27.83 10.96 20.80
C SER A 627 -28.86 11.38 19.76
N ILE A 628 -28.48 11.64 18.50
CA ILE A 628 -29.42 11.96 17.41
C ILE A 628 -30.25 10.72 17.04
N ILE A 629 -29.62 9.55 16.88
CA ILE A 629 -30.30 8.29 16.51
C ILE A 629 -31.32 7.87 17.58
N THR A 630 -30.94 8.01 18.86
CA THR A 630 -31.75 7.58 20.01
C THR A 630 -32.79 8.61 20.46
N SER A 631 -32.74 9.85 19.95
CA SER A 631 -33.73 10.88 20.26
C SER A 631 -35.11 10.53 19.73
N SER A 632 -36.16 10.86 20.49
CA SER A 632 -37.55 10.83 20.03
C SER A 632 -37.99 12.13 19.35
N GLU A 633 -37.14 13.15 19.35
CA GLU A 633 -37.43 14.46 18.74
C GLU A 633 -37.06 14.46 17.25
N VAL A 634 -37.77 15.26 16.47
CA VAL A 634 -37.45 15.44 15.04
C VAL A 634 -36.21 16.32 14.94
N LEU A 635 -35.16 15.82 14.29
CA LEU A 635 -33.93 16.57 14.05
C LEU A 635 -34.22 17.87 13.28
N ASP A 636 -33.76 19.01 13.80
CA ASP A 636 -33.79 20.28 13.07
C ASP A 636 -32.64 20.28 12.04
N PRO A 637 -32.92 20.43 10.72
CA PRO A 637 -31.90 20.49 9.68
C PRO A 637 -30.79 21.50 9.95
N SER A 638 -31.12 22.63 10.58
CA SER A 638 -30.17 23.73 10.84
C SER A 638 -29.14 23.39 11.93
N GLU A 639 -29.35 22.34 12.73
CA GLU A 639 -28.35 21.85 13.69
C GLU A 639 -27.24 21.02 13.02
N VAL A 640 -27.46 20.53 11.80
CA VAL A 640 -26.53 19.61 11.12
C VAL A 640 -26.14 19.99 9.68
N GLU A 641 -26.71 21.05 9.09
CA GLU A 641 -26.35 21.53 7.73
C GLU A 641 -24.85 21.83 7.56
N ASP A 642 -24.20 22.26 8.65
CA ASP A 642 -22.77 22.58 8.73
C ASP A 642 -21.90 21.44 9.33
N LEU A 643 -22.50 20.34 9.79
CA LEU A 643 -21.84 19.29 10.59
C LEU A 643 -20.52 18.77 9.98
N PHE A 644 -20.58 18.32 8.72
CA PHE A 644 -19.41 17.76 8.03
C PHE A 644 -18.36 18.84 7.73
N TYR A 645 -18.79 20.08 7.45
CA TYR A 645 -17.90 21.23 7.27
C TYR A 645 -17.12 21.52 8.57
N ASP A 646 -17.82 21.59 9.70
CA ASP A 646 -17.22 21.94 11.00
C ASP A 646 -16.27 20.85 11.49
N CYS A 647 -16.57 19.56 11.27
CA CYS A 647 -15.65 18.48 11.56
C CYS A 647 -14.34 18.60 10.75
N VAL A 648 -14.43 18.84 9.43
CA VAL A 648 -13.26 19.02 8.56
C VAL A 648 -12.46 20.28 8.92
N ASP A 649 -13.13 21.42 9.14
CA ASP A 649 -12.48 22.67 9.49
C ASP A 649 -11.77 22.58 10.85
N THR A 650 -12.38 21.87 11.81
CA THR A 650 -11.80 21.61 13.13
C THR A 650 -10.59 20.70 13.05
N GLU A 651 -10.65 19.59 12.30
CA GLU A 651 -9.50 18.71 12.09
C GLU A 651 -8.30 19.44 11.48
N ILE A 652 -8.53 20.24 10.42
CA ILE A 652 -7.48 21.03 9.76
C ILE A 652 -6.86 22.05 10.73
N LYS A 653 -7.62 22.60 11.69
CA LYS A 653 -7.09 23.48 12.75
C LYS A 653 -6.21 22.74 13.75
N PHE A 654 -6.44 21.46 14.00
CA PHE A 654 -5.57 20.63 14.85
C PHE A 654 -4.32 20.11 14.12
N PHE A 655 -4.31 20.16 12.78
CA PHE A 655 -3.15 19.87 11.93
C PHE A 655 -2.24 21.09 11.67
N LYS A 656 -2.44 22.21 12.37
CA LYS A 656 -1.68 23.47 12.19
C LYS A 656 -1.21 24.04 13.53
#